data_AF-A0A4X2KE02-F1
#
_entry.id   AF-A0A4X2KE02-F1
#
_cell.length_a   1.000
_cell.length_b   1.000
_cell.length_c   1.000
_cell.angle_alpha   90.00
_cell.angle_beta   90.00
_cell.angle_gamma   90.00
#
_symmetry.space_group_name_H-M   'P 1'
#
loop_
_entity.id
_entity.type
_entity.pdbx_description
1 polymer ?
#
loop_
_entity_poly.entity_id
_entity_poly.type
_entity_poly.pdbx_seq_one_letter_code
_entity_poly.pdbx_strand_id
1 'polypeptide(L)'
;PTAHPFLPKPVGLKRPIIQQTHLLGAPKEIWEASLSPAFALVDVADLRMELTHNSETLVLWQSLGRLGGSGWQELVVATGRVQGDFWVTISATRNATHRGAVALDDVEFWNCGLPSPRNSCTIYQHHCNNYACVALTELCDREDNCGDASDEDQNPSFLSAVGHKVTDFENGLGEWTNTTGWVITQGSEASVASAVPVRDHSKNSASGSFLLSKADQGTSDILISPEFHPSSTNSCLFTFYYYLHGSEAGSLQLFLQSQNPDLPQTDPIRTRQGELGAAWVRDKVTIYSRHRFRILLKGKTGPGGVVGLDDLILSQHCEQVTKTPEGWGPKGCHCHLQQLTKIDSRTQTDNFCESGHFSCGEFCLPPEQLCDFVPQCAEGLDEQNCGETNFESGSGGWEDTSTGHLQWQRISAQDNSDPRTDAEGNETGPFLSVQRAWGQLMGVAKARTPVLGPSGPDCTLKMAYYLQGHPQGFLALRVVEDDTHKLAWHIQRNSNDTWTWVTVPLGERMRPFQLELLGMVDLNVPGTKGVGVDEITFVNCNPTVITKKDTELSCNFERDSCGWYPEHRTDALWQRASMQGPGYDHTTSQGHFMYLDPTMPPARGKSARLLTALQVPPSHNECLSFWYHLYGPQIGTLRLMLRRVGEADMHLWARTGTHGNRWHQAWATLSHPPDSVAKYHLVFEAQRNGYHGNIAVDDITVRPGPCWAPRRCSFENSACGFSSSGQGAWQRQSNVTGSAIRGPQKKTDMGHSLLGHYMMVDTSPSALPQGQAALLTSEEHSPLAQPGCLTFWYHLSLHNPGTLRVHVEEDKKRQVFSVSAQGGFTWRLGSVDVQPEKAWKVVFEAIGAGVEHTYIAVDDLHLKDGPCPQPGSCDFESDMCSWSHTPWPGLGGYSWDWSSGATPSRYPQPSVDHTLGTETGHFAFFDTSVLGPSGRAAWLRSEPLPPTPMGGSCLRFWYHMGFPEHFYKGELKVLLISSQGLLTLWGTGGYLRHQWLEGYIQVTSTVEFQIVFEATLAGQPVLGPIAIDDIVYQTGQSCEPSMPAPGEISAPGLQPLMIMGAPFILLFLTHRGILKICDNTCDDNQPLGCSDPGVACFWCMAPAEERRLPIQEAERGEQRFIWL
;
A
#
# COMPACT_ATOMS: atom_id res chain seq x y z
N PRO A 1 63.55 13.17 2.75
CA PRO A 1 64.79 13.69 3.39
C PRO A 1 64.69 15.19 3.67
N THR A 2 64.88 15.61 4.94
CA THR A 2 65.33 16.96 5.43
C THR A 2 64.70 18.27 4.89
N ALA A 3 64.48 19.35 5.65
CA ALA A 3 64.46 19.62 7.10
C ALA A 3 63.98 21.09 7.37
N HIS A 4 63.13 21.31 8.40
CA HIS A 4 63.30 22.24 9.56
C HIS A 4 64.17 23.56 9.50
N PRO A 5 64.00 24.56 10.43
CA PRO A 5 62.80 25.30 10.93
C PRO A 5 63.03 26.83 11.30
N PHE A 6 62.11 27.47 12.09
CA PHE A 6 62.13 28.83 12.78
C PHE A 6 61.82 30.11 11.92
N LEU A 7 60.85 31.02 12.22
CA LEU A 7 60.46 31.92 13.36
C LEU A 7 61.15 33.34 13.31
N PRO A 8 60.70 34.47 13.96
CA PRO A 8 59.63 34.70 14.99
C PRO A 8 58.77 36.04 15.02
N LYS A 9 57.57 36.00 15.67
CA LYS A 9 56.94 37.02 16.63
C LYS A 9 56.59 38.49 16.22
N PRO A 10 55.90 39.33 17.07
CA PRO A 10 54.87 39.13 18.13
C PRO A 10 53.61 40.08 18.07
N VAL A 11 52.50 39.88 18.84
CA VAL A 11 52.02 40.62 20.07
C VAL A 11 50.49 40.33 20.25
N GLY A 12 49.77 40.38 21.41
CA GLY A 12 50.20 40.46 22.83
C GLY A 12 49.20 40.89 23.96
N LEU A 13 47.86 41.08 23.78
CA LEU A 13 46.91 41.51 24.86
C LEU A 13 45.56 40.72 24.80
N LYS A 14 44.76 40.37 25.84
CA LYS A 14 44.70 40.27 27.34
C LYS A 14 43.17 40.37 27.68
N ARG A 15 42.50 39.83 28.72
CA ARG A 15 42.66 38.81 29.83
C ARG A 15 41.31 38.84 30.68
N PRO A 16 41.06 38.11 31.82
CA PRO A 16 41.00 36.64 32.10
C PRO A 16 39.94 36.19 33.19
N ILE A 17 40.12 35.00 33.82
CA ILE A 17 39.77 34.59 35.24
C ILE A 17 38.33 34.04 35.54
N ILE A 18 38.05 33.03 36.41
CA ILE A 18 38.84 31.93 37.05
C ILE A 18 37.97 30.75 37.64
N GLN A 19 38.63 29.80 38.33
CA GLN A 19 38.33 28.52 39.05
C GLN A 19 37.49 28.59 40.38
N GLN A 20 37.08 27.54 41.13
CA GLN A 20 36.91 26.04 41.02
C GLN A 20 36.44 25.44 42.41
N THR A 21 36.28 24.09 42.55
CA THR A 21 36.20 23.23 43.80
C THR A 21 34.77 22.96 44.41
N HIS A 22 34.26 21.71 44.55
CA HIS A 22 34.39 20.64 45.62
C HIS A 22 33.22 20.64 46.67
N LEU A 23 32.82 19.59 47.43
CA LEU A 23 33.23 18.17 47.69
C LEU A 23 32.07 17.34 48.40
N LEU A 24 32.25 16.01 48.65
CA LEU A 24 31.47 15.06 49.53
C LEU A 24 30.03 14.63 49.08
N GLY A 25 29.45 13.45 49.41
CA GLY A 25 30.02 12.17 49.92
C GLY A 25 29.04 11.10 50.52
N ALA A 26 29.01 9.87 49.96
CA ALA A 26 28.63 8.56 50.59
C ALA A 26 27.10 8.15 50.73
N PRO A 27 26.69 6.94 51.24
CA PRO A 27 26.10 5.87 50.36
C PRO A 27 24.90 5.03 50.94
N LYS A 28 24.56 3.88 50.27
CA LYS A 28 23.58 2.78 50.59
C LYS A 28 22.08 3.02 50.23
N GLU A 29 21.23 2.04 49.87
CA GLU A 29 21.38 0.63 49.40
C GLU A 29 20.09 0.09 48.71
N ILE A 30 20.26 -0.89 47.79
CA ILE A 30 19.32 -1.95 47.33
C ILE A 30 18.02 -1.58 46.54
N TRP A 31 18.05 -1.99 45.27
CA TRP A 31 17.00 -2.45 44.34
C TRP A 31 15.51 -2.45 44.72
N GLU A 32 14.67 -1.91 43.81
CA GLU A 32 13.74 -2.73 43.01
C GLU A 32 13.49 -2.12 41.61
N ALA A 33 12.75 -2.79 40.74
CA ALA A 33 12.90 -2.68 39.28
C ALA A 33 12.41 -1.37 38.62
N SER A 34 13.20 -0.84 37.68
CA SER A 34 12.76 0.12 36.66
C SER A 34 12.70 -0.56 35.28
N LEU A 35 11.48 -0.73 34.76
CA LEU A 35 11.28 -0.91 33.32
C LEU A 35 11.52 0.45 32.65
N SER A 36 12.40 0.49 31.65
CA SER A 36 12.77 1.72 30.95
C SER A 36 11.57 2.31 30.20
N PRO A 37 11.30 3.63 30.29
CA PRO A 37 10.33 4.27 29.41
C PRO A 37 10.80 4.15 27.95
N ALA A 38 9.84 4.16 27.02
CA ALA A 38 10.12 4.10 25.60
C ALA A 38 11.02 5.27 25.14
N PHE A 39 11.80 5.06 24.08
CA PHE A 39 12.49 6.15 23.40
C PHE A 39 11.46 7.15 22.87
N ALA A 40 11.37 8.32 23.50
CA ALA A 40 10.72 9.46 22.90
C ALA A 40 11.50 9.86 21.64
N LEU A 41 10.86 9.75 20.47
CA LEU A 41 11.34 10.43 19.27
C LEU A 41 11.26 11.93 19.54
N VAL A 42 12.39 12.63 19.42
CA VAL A 42 12.46 14.08 19.60
C VAL A 42 12.19 14.75 18.26
N ASP A 43 11.27 15.71 18.28
CA ASP A 43 10.69 16.32 17.09
C ASP A 43 11.68 17.08 16.21
N VAL A 44 11.30 17.13 14.93
CA VAL A 44 12.11 17.76 13.87
C VAL A 44 11.80 19.25 13.75
N ALA A 45 10.52 19.62 13.83
CA ALA A 45 10.03 20.99 13.91
C ALA A 45 8.56 21.02 14.39
N ASP A 46 8.17 22.06 15.12
CA ASP A 46 6.79 22.37 15.47
C ASP A 46 6.17 23.35 14.47
N LEU A 47 4.88 23.21 14.22
CA LEU A 47 4.05 24.14 13.46
C LEU A 47 2.91 24.66 14.34
N ARG A 48 2.60 25.95 14.26
CA ARG A 48 1.62 26.64 15.11
C ARG A 48 0.88 27.72 14.32
N MET A 49 -0.44 27.80 14.52
CA MET A 49 -1.33 28.74 13.87
C MET A 49 -1.99 29.63 14.93
N GLU A 50 -1.89 30.94 14.74
CA GLU A 50 -2.38 31.97 15.65
C GLU A 50 -3.31 32.95 14.93
N LEU A 51 -4.36 33.39 15.59
CA LEU A 51 -5.24 34.46 15.13
C LEU A 51 -5.08 35.67 16.06
N THR A 52 -4.78 36.82 15.50
CA THR A 52 -4.68 38.09 16.24
C THR A 52 -5.81 39.03 15.85
N HIS A 53 -6.60 39.46 16.83
CA HIS A 53 -7.68 40.44 16.68
C HIS A 53 -7.52 41.54 17.74
N ASN A 54 -7.50 42.80 17.31
CA ASN A 54 -7.16 43.96 18.14
C ASN A 54 -5.82 43.80 18.89
N SER A 55 -5.88 43.40 20.17
CA SER A 55 -4.72 43.17 21.05
C SER A 55 -4.69 41.77 21.68
N GLU A 56 -5.58 40.87 21.25
CA GLU A 56 -5.64 39.47 21.69
C GLU A 56 -5.07 38.56 20.59
N THR A 57 -4.17 37.65 20.96
CA THR A 57 -3.61 36.62 20.07
C THR A 57 -3.96 35.24 20.61
N LEU A 58 -4.80 34.53 19.89
CA LEU A 58 -5.29 33.20 20.21
C LEU A 58 -4.50 32.15 19.42
N VAL A 59 -4.13 31.05 20.07
CA VAL A 59 -3.61 29.87 19.36
C VAL A 59 -4.80 29.10 18.82
N LEU A 60 -4.93 28.96 17.50
CA LEU A 60 -5.98 28.13 16.92
C LEU A 60 -5.56 26.65 16.85
N TRP A 61 -4.28 26.38 16.61
CA TRP A 61 -3.73 25.02 16.51
C TRP A 61 -2.21 24.97 16.74
N GLN A 62 -1.70 23.84 17.26
CA GLN A 62 -0.27 23.53 17.34
C GLN A 62 -0.02 22.02 17.15
N SER A 63 1.10 21.66 16.53
CA SER A 63 1.56 20.28 16.34
C SER A 63 1.88 19.57 17.66
N LEU A 64 1.16 18.48 17.97
CA LEU A 64 1.38 17.66 19.18
C LEU A 64 2.38 16.51 18.95
N GLY A 65 3.65 16.82 18.65
CA GLY A 65 4.80 15.89 18.74
C GLY A 65 4.67 14.54 18.00
N ARG A 66 3.80 14.45 16.98
CA ARG A 66 3.38 13.20 16.32
C ARG A 66 3.18 13.32 14.81
N LEU A 67 3.62 14.42 14.18
CA LEU A 67 3.63 14.58 12.70
C LEU A 67 4.76 13.76 12.04
N GLY A 68 4.89 12.50 12.46
CA GLY A 68 5.87 11.53 11.97
C GLY A 68 5.35 10.74 10.77
N GLY A 69 4.89 11.44 9.73
CA GLY A 69 4.39 10.85 8.49
C GLY A 69 5.01 11.52 7.26
N SER A 70 5.36 10.73 6.24
CA SER A 70 5.87 11.24 4.97
C SER A 70 4.75 11.38 3.95
N GLY A 71 4.00 12.47 4.02
CA GLY A 71 2.91 12.81 3.10
C GLY A 71 2.27 14.14 3.44
N TRP A 72 1.49 14.70 2.52
CA TRP A 72 0.62 15.85 2.81
C TRP A 72 -0.51 15.43 3.77
N GLN A 73 -0.94 16.35 4.61
CA GLN A 73 -2.09 16.19 5.50
C GLN A 73 -2.93 17.47 5.44
N GLU A 74 -4.22 17.31 5.18
CA GLU A 74 -5.20 18.40 5.26
C GLU A 74 -5.31 18.87 6.72
N LEU A 75 -5.34 20.18 6.94
CA LEU A 75 -5.41 20.80 8.26
C LEU A 75 -6.55 21.82 8.30
N VAL A 76 -7.75 21.37 8.65
CA VAL A 76 -8.90 22.24 8.89
C VAL A 76 -8.78 22.87 10.28
N VAL A 77 -8.80 24.21 10.33
CA VAL A 77 -8.71 24.97 11.59
C VAL A 77 -9.85 25.98 11.67
N ALA A 78 -10.82 25.73 12.57
CA ALA A 78 -11.92 26.63 12.80
C ALA A 78 -11.43 27.94 13.47
N THR A 79 -11.59 29.08 12.79
CA THR A 79 -11.29 30.41 13.34
C THR A 79 -12.34 30.88 14.35
N GLY A 80 -13.59 30.42 14.20
CA GLY A 80 -14.78 31.02 14.83
C GLY A 80 -15.13 32.39 14.21
N ARG A 81 -16.22 32.99 14.67
CA ARG A 81 -16.64 34.35 14.27
C ARG A 81 -15.67 35.40 14.84
N VAL A 82 -15.25 36.36 14.01
CA VAL A 82 -14.39 37.48 14.45
C VAL A 82 -14.94 38.78 13.88
N GLN A 83 -15.32 39.71 14.77
CA GLN A 83 -16.00 40.96 14.41
C GLN A 83 -15.01 42.11 14.17
N GLY A 84 -14.40 42.12 12.98
CA GLY A 84 -13.47 43.18 12.55
C GLY A 84 -12.27 42.63 11.76
N ASP A 85 -11.30 43.49 11.45
CA ASP A 85 -10.06 43.10 10.77
C ASP A 85 -9.19 42.23 11.68
N PHE A 86 -8.83 41.02 11.22
CA PHE A 86 -7.99 40.08 11.96
C PHE A 86 -6.83 39.54 11.12
N TRP A 87 -5.81 39.01 11.79
CA TRP A 87 -4.60 38.48 11.19
C TRP A 87 -4.39 37.02 11.55
N VAL A 88 -4.27 36.15 10.55
CA VAL A 88 -3.83 34.76 10.74
C VAL A 88 -2.32 34.69 10.55
N THR A 89 -1.61 34.22 11.58
CA THR A 89 -0.16 34.02 11.57
C THR A 89 0.13 32.53 11.64
N ILE A 90 0.86 32.00 10.66
CA ILE A 90 1.36 30.63 10.68
C ILE A 90 2.86 30.68 10.95
N SER A 91 3.33 29.95 11.97
CA SER A 91 4.73 29.95 12.40
C SER A 91 5.26 28.53 12.56
N ALA A 92 6.49 28.29 12.12
CA ALA A 92 7.17 27.01 12.28
C ALA A 92 8.50 27.22 13.03
N THR A 93 8.74 26.42 14.07
CA THR A 93 9.97 26.47 14.87
C THR A 93 10.71 25.14 14.75
N ARG A 94 12.00 25.20 14.39
CA ARG A 94 12.78 24.00 14.05
C ARG A 94 13.90 23.74 15.05
N ASN A 95 14.03 22.49 15.49
CA ASN A 95 15.17 22.06 16.27
C ASN A 95 16.44 21.95 15.39
N ALA A 96 17.50 22.65 15.77
CA ALA A 96 18.72 22.79 14.97
C ALA A 96 19.51 21.47 14.76
N THR A 97 19.27 20.45 15.59
CA THR A 97 19.99 19.16 15.51
C THR A 97 19.35 18.13 14.56
N HIS A 98 18.11 18.31 14.13
CA HIS A 98 17.37 17.31 13.35
C HIS A 98 17.25 17.67 11.86
N ARG A 99 17.11 16.65 11.00
CA ARG A 99 16.94 16.80 9.55
C ARG A 99 15.50 16.55 9.12
N GLY A 100 14.88 17.55 8.53
CA GLY A 100 13.59 17.51 7.86
C GLY A 100 13.13 18.92 7.50
N ALA A 101 11.93 19.04 6.96
CA ALA A 101 11.29 20.28 6.59
C ALA A 101 9.80 20.22 6.94
N VAL A 102 9.19 21.37 7.19
CA VAL A 102 7.73 21.56 7.20
C VAL A 102 7.39 22.27 5.90
N ALA A 103 6.32 21.84 5.24
CA ALA A 103 5.79 22.46 4.03
C ALA A 103 4.29 22.69 4.23
N LEU A 104 3.76 23.70 3.54
CA LEU A 104 2.35 24.05 3.46
C LEU A 104 2.06 24.41 2.00
N ASP A 105 0.89 24.02 1.52
CA ASP A 105 0.36 24.31 0.19
C ASP A 105 -1.16 24.50 0.31
N ASP A 106 -1.82 24.93 -0.76
CA ASP A 106 -3.30 25.00 -0.88
C ASP A 106 -4.04 25.67 0.31
N VAL A 107 -3.52 26.80 0.80
CA VAL A 107 -4.13 27.55 1.91
C VAL A 107 -5.29 28.40 1.43
N GLU A 108 -6.53 28.00 1.77
CA GLU A 108 -7.77 28.72 1.44
C GLU A 108 -8.65 29.06 2.67
N PHE A 109 -9.47 30.10 2.55
CA PHE A 109 -10.48 30.50 3.55
C PHE A 109 -11.88 30.09 3.07
N TRP A 110 -12.46 29.04 3.67
CA TRP A 110 -13.80 28.56 3.32
C TRP A 110 -14.91 29.17 4.18
N ASN A 111 -15.98 29.63 3.52
CA ASN A 111 -17.20 30.18 4.11
C ASN A 111 -17.00 31.35 5.12
N CYS A 112 -15.82 32.00 5.13
CA CYS A 112 -15.54 33.15 5.99
C CYS A 112 -16.10 34.48 5.46
N GLY A 113 -16.78 34.47 4.31
CA GLY A 113 -17.34 35.65 3.65
C GLY A 113 -18.82 35.82 3.97
N LEU A 114 -19.19 36.98 4.53
CA LEU A 114 -20.57 37.35 4.81
C LEU A 114 -21.41 37.43 3.51
N PRO A 115 -22.71 37.08 3.56
CA PRO A 115 -23.59 37.10 2.40
C PRO A 115 -23.64 38.48 1.73
N SER A 116 -23.32 38.53 0.44
CA SER A 116 -23.20 39.80 -0.28
C SER A 116 -24.55 40.56 -0.36
N PRO A 117 -24.57 41.89 -0.16
CA PRO A 117 -25.76 42.73 -0.27
C PRO A 117 -26.55 42.54 -1.58
N ARG A 118 -27.89 42.48 -1.48
CA ARG A 118 -28.84 42.32 -2.58
C ARG A 118 -30.00 43.29 -2.45
N ASN A 119 -30.55 43.72 -3.58
CA ASN A 119 -31.70 44.64 -3.62
C ASN A 119 -33.03 43.99 -3.17
N SER A 120 -33.11 42.66 -3.13
CA SER A 120 -34.30 41.90 -2.70
C SER A 120 -33.93 40.45 -2.39
N CYS A 121 -34.50 39.88 -1.34
CA CYS A 121 -34.35 38.47 -0.96
C CYS A 121 -35.53 37.61 -1.47
N THR A 122 -35.40 36.27 -1.41
CA THR A 122 -36.49 35.35 -1.76
C THR A 122 -37.53 35.22 -0.64
N ILE A 123 -38.69 34.61 -0.92
CA ILE A 123 -39.79 34.46 0.07
C ILE A 123 -39.44 33.60 1.29
N TYR A 124 -38.31 32.90 1.28
CA TYR A 124 -37.80 32.07 2.37
C TYR A 124 -36.55 32.69 3.03
N GLN A 125 -36.29 33.97 2.79
CA GLN A 125 -35.13 34.70 3.30
C GLN A 125 -35.53 36.02 3.97
N HIS A 126 -34.77 36.41 4.99
CA HIS A 126 -34.81 37.73 5.60
C HIS A 126 -33.91 38.71 4.84
N HIS A 127 -34.15 40.02 5.00
CA HIS A 127 -33.37 41.09 4.37
C HIS A 127 -32.73 41.96 5.46
N CYS A 128 -31.43 41.76 5.69
CA CYS A 128 -30.65 42.37 6.76
C CYS A 128 -30.56 43.91 6.62
N ASN A 129 -30.20 44.61 7.70
CA ASN A 129 -30.04 46.08 7.69
C ASN A 129 -28.92 46.54 6.71
N ASN A 130 -27.89 45.73 6.52
CA ASN A 130 -26.82 45.90 5.51
C ASN A 130 -27.20 45.41 4.09
N TYR A 131 -28.47 45.06 3.87
CA TYR A 131 -29.05 44.50 2.64
C TYR A 131 -28.60 43.07 2.27
N ALA A 132 -27.91 42.34 3.15
CA ALA A 132 -27.66 40.90 2.95
C ALA A 132 -28.95 40.06 3.03
N CYS A 133 -28.89 38.81 2.56
CA CYS A 133 -30.03 37.87 2.58
C CYS A 133 -29.67 36.56 3.29
N VAL A 134 -30.20 36.35 4.50
CA VAL A 134 -30.10 35.11 5.28
C VAL A 134 -31.40 34.31 5.20
N ALA A 135 -31.40 33.01 5.48
CA ALA A 135 -32.61 32.19 5.50
C ALA A 135 -33.52 32.51 6.70
N LEU A 136 -34.83 32.27 6.58
CA LEU A 136 -35.75 32.41 7.72
C LEU A 136 -35.48 31.42 8.87
N THR A 137 -34.63 30.42 8.65
CA THR A 137 -34.13 29.45 9.65
C THR A 137 -32.83 29.89 10.35
N GLU A 138 -32.22 30.98 9.86
CA GLU A 138 -30.98 31.62 10.32
C GLU A 138 -31.32 32.92 11.08
N LEU A 139 -32.49 32.97 11.72
CA LEU A 139 -32.95 34.12 12.51
C LEU A 139 -33.07 33.74 13.99
N CYS A 140 -32.51 34.58 14.86
CA CYS A 140 -32.62 34.48 16.31
C CYS A 140 -32.05 33.15 16.87
N ASP A 141 -30.95 32.76 16.25
CA ASP A 141 -30.26 31.47 16.24
C ASP A 141 -28.88 31.55 16.95
N ARG A 142 -28.45 32.78 17.28
CA ARG A 142 -27.21 33.26 17.94
C ARG A 142 -25.93 33.30 17.09
N GLU A 143 -25.99 32.93 15.81
CA GLU A 143 -24.96 33.32 14.84
C GLU A 143 -25.36 34.63 14.15
N ASP A 144 -24.40 35.53 13.90
CA ASP A 144 -24.60 36.75 13.10
C ASP A 144 -24.28 36.42 11.64
N ASN A 145 -25.29 35.89 10.95
CA ASN A 145 -25.22 35.49 9.55
C ASN A 145 -25.37 36.69 8.60
N CYS A 146 -26.03 37.77 9.03
CA CYS A 146 -26.11 39.04 8.33
C CYS A 146 -24.74 39.75 8.26
N GLY A 147 -23.93 39.68 9.32
CA GLY A 147 -22.68 40.42 9.49
C GLY A 147 -22.84 41.82 10.10
N ASP A 148 -24.03 42.11 10.62
CA ASP A 148 -24.40 43.35 11.32
C ASP A 148 -25.34 43.11 12.52
N ALA A 149 -25.55 41.83 12.89
CA ALA A 149 -26.46 41.30 13.91
C ALA A 149 -27.95 41.64 13.72
N SER A 150 -28.39 42.04 12.52
CA SER A 150 -29.81 42.40 12.28
C SER A 150 -30.78 41.21 12.17
N ASP A 151 -30.25 40.00 12.06
CA ASP A 151 -30.91 38.70 12.23
C ASP A 151 -31.16 38.31 13.70
N GLU A 152 -30.25 38.73 14.58
CA GLU A 152 -30.32 38.54 16.03
C GLU A 152 -31.00 39.70 16.79
N ASP A 153 -31.31 40.80 16.09
CA ASP A 153 -31.96 41.99 16.64
C ASP A 153 -33.39 41.66 17.13
N GLN A 154 -33.69 41.98 18.39
CA GLN A 154 -34.98 41.68 19.04
C GLN A 154 -36.13 42.63 18.63
N ASN A 155 -36.18 43.01 17.35
CA ASN A 155 -37.12 43.99 16.83
C ASN A 155 -38.53 43.36 16.68
N PRO A 156 -39.62 43.93 17.26
CA PRO A 156 -40.92 43.23 17.38
C PRO A 156 -41.69 42.89 16.09
N SER A 157 -41.09 43.11 14.91
CA SER A 157 -41.65 42.80 13.59
C SER A 157 -41.60 41.32 13.20
N PHE A 158 -40.84 40.47 13.91
CA PHE A 158 -40.79 39.02 13.68
C PHE A 158 -41.05 38.23 14.96
N LEU A 159 -41.98 37.26 14.89
CA LEU A 159 -42.47 36.48 16.05
C LEU A 159 -41.58 35.26 16.41
N SER A 160 -40.34 35.21 15.92
CA SER A 160 -39.36 34.14 16.18
C SER A 160 -38.42 34.42 17.35
N ALA A 161 -38.07 35.70 17.59
CA ALA A 161 -37.10 36.08 18.64
C ALA A 161 -37.65 35.98 20.07
N VAL A 162 -38.97 36.13 20.24
CA VAL A 162 -39.60 36.57 21.49
C VAL A 162 -39.89 35.39 22.43
N GLY A 163 -38.83 34.75 22.94
CA GLY A 163 -38.95 33.73 23.99
C GLY A 163 -37.84 32.69 24.07
N HIS A 164 -36.79 32.78 23.25
CA HIS A 164 -35.66 31.85 23.32
C HIS A 164 -34.91 31.99 24.66
N LYS A 165 -34.77 30.88 25.39
CA LYS A 165 -33.95 30.81 26.60
C LYS A 165 -32.53 30.43 26.22
N VAL A 166 -31.56 31.23 26.65
CA VAL A 166 -30.13 31.02 26.36
C VAL A 166 -29.37 30.88 27.68
N THR A 167 -28.31 30.06 27.70
CA THR A 167 -27.33 29.99 28.79
C THR A 167 -25.94 29.91 28.18
N ASP A 168 -25.22 31.03 28.28
CA ASP A 168 -23.89 31.33 27.73
C ASP A 168 -22.75 31.08 28.74
N PHE A 169 -23.08 30.53 29.91
CA PHE A 169 -22.20 30.24 31.07
C PHE A 169 -21.39 31.41 31.67
N GLU A 170 -21.29 32.54 30.98
CA GLU A 170 -20.69 33.82 31.39
C GLU A 170 -21.13 34.33 32.77
N ASN A 171 -22.38 34.06 33.12
CA ASN A 171 -22.97 34.45 34.40
C ASN A 171 -23.29 33.24 35.31
N GLY A 172 -22.70 32.08 35.02
CA GLY A 172 -22.93 30.81 35.73
C GLY A 172 -23.94 29.89 35.01
N LEU A 173 -24.34 28.80 35.68
CA LEU A 173 -25.22 27.75 35.14
C LEU A 173 -26.68 28.20 34.84
N GLY A 174 -27.06 29.45 35.14
CA GLY A 174 -28.43 29.94 34.98
C GLY A 174 -29.44 29.12 35.79
N GLU A 175 -30.40 28.49 35.11
CA GLU A 175 -31.38 27.59 35.72
C GLU A 175 -30.99 26.10 35.67
N TRP A 176 -29.84 25.76 35.06
CA TRP A 176 -29.36 24.38 34.97
C TRP A 176 -28.70 23.95 36.28
N THR A 177 -28.68 22.64 36.53
CA THR A 177 -28.03 22.03 37.71
C THR A 177 -27.16 20.87 37.28
N ASN A 178 -25.96 20.73 37.86
CA ASN A 178 -25.02 19.66 37.53
C ASN A 178 -24.89 18.64 38.67
N THR A 179 -24.49 17.42 38.32
CA THR A 179 -23.78 16.55 39.26
C THR A 179 -22.33 17.01 39.41
N THR A 180 -21.63 16.52 40.43
CA THR A 180 -20.18 16.72 40.57
C THR A 180 -19.44 16.26 39.32
N GLY A 181 -18.60 17.13 38.75
CA GLY A 181 -17.72 16.82 37.61
C GLY A 181 -17.63 17.97 36.59
N TRP A 182 -18.79 18.50 36.15
CA TRP A 182 -18.84 19.71 35.32
C TRP A 182 -18.38 20.95 36.08
N VAL A 183 -17.43 21.72 35.52
CA VAL A 183 -16.85 22.95 36.09
C VAL A 183 -16.86 24.05 35.04
N ILE A 184 -17.22 25.28 35.41
CA ILE A 184 -17.07 26.46 34.53
C ILE A 184 -15.62 26.95 34.61
N THR A 185 -15.00 27.19 33.47
CA THR A 185 -13.59 27.62 33.33
C THR A 185 -13.44 28.53 32.10
N GLN A 186 -12.26 29.12 31.91
CA GLN A 186 -11.98 30.07 30.84
C GLN A 186 -10.79 29.64 29.99
N GLY A 187 -10.76 30.07 28.73
CA GLY A 187 -9.68 29.73 27.79
C GLY A 187 -8.29 30.18 28.26
N SER A 188 -8.21 31.25 29.03
CA SER A 188 -6.98 31.79 29.63
C SER A 188 -6.36 30.92 30.73
N GLU A 189 -7.11 29.93 31.27
CA GLU A 189 -6.59 28.91 32.20
C GLU A 189 -6.03 27.67 31.46
N ALA A 190 -6.25 27.56 30.15
CA ALA A 190 -5.81 26.42 29.35
C ALA A 190 -4.32 26.51 28.98
N SER A 191 -3.60 25.38 29.07
CA SER A 191 -2.26 25.27 28.50
C SER A 191 -2.35 24.76 27.06
N VAL A 192 -1.51 25.26 26.15
CA VAL A 192 -1.51 24.86 24.73
C VAL A 192 -1.17 23.36 24.53
N ALA A 193 -0.60 22.71 25.54
CA ALA A 193 -0.31 21.27 25.55
C ALA A 193 -1.38 20.40 26.24
N SER A 194 -2.51 20.99 26.65
CA SER A 194 -3.67 20.28 27.24
C SER A 194 -4.87 20.40 26.32
N ALA A 195 -5.67 19.34 26.21
CA ALA A 195 -6.84 19.26 25.33
C ALA A 195 -8.05 20.11 25.76
N VAL A 196 -7.83 21.20 26.52
CA VAL A 196 -8.87 22.10 27.03
C VAL A 196 -9.16 23.19 25.99
N PRO A 197 -10.41 23.64 25.80
CA PRO A 197 -10.70 24.77 24.93
C PRO A 197 -9.91 26.01 25.35
N VAL A 198 -9.17 26.61 24.43
CA VAL A 198 -8.37 27.83 24.63
C VAL A 198 -9.18 29.12 24.51
N ARG A 199 -10.48 28.99 24.20
CA ARG A 199 -11.47 30.06 24.02
C ARG A 199 -12.89 29.49 24.13
N ASP A 200 -13.84 30.34 24.48
CA ASP A 200 -15.28 30.04 24.44
C ASP A 200 -15.82 30.00 23.01
N HIS A 201 -17.10 29.66 22.87
CA HIS A 201 -17.88 29.88 21.66
C HIS A 201 -18.48 31.30 21.65
N SER A 202 -19.20 31.65 22.73
CA SER A 202 -20.04 32.85 22.87
C SER A 202 -19.40 34.18 22.41
N LYS A 203 -18.09 34.37 22.66
CA LYS A 203 -17.29 35.55 22.31
C LYS A 203 -16.07 35.24 21.45
N ASN A 204 -15.74 33.97 21.24
CA ASN A 204 -14.52 33.50 20.58
C ASN A 204 -13.21 34.09 21.18
N SER A 205 -13.13 34.20 22.52
CA SER A 205 -12.03 34.83 23.28
C SER A 205 -11.49 33.90 24.39
N ALA A 206 -10.22 34.06 24.77
CA ALA A 206 -9.65 33.36 25.92
C ALA A 206 -10.22 33.86 27.26
N SER A 207 -10.92 35.01 27.26
CA SER A 207 -11.59 35.58 28.43
C SER A 207 -13.04 35.12 28.63
N GLY A 208 -13.60 34.38 27.67
CA GLY A 208 -14.95 33.83 27.78
C GLY A 208 -15.03 32.56 28.64
N SER A 209 -16.22 32.25 29.12
CA SER A 209 -16.46 31.23 30.16
C SER A 209 -17.38 30.12 29.68
N PHE A 210 -16.90 28.87 29.66
CA PHE A 210 -17.63 27.70 29.16
C PHE A 210 -17.65 26.58 30.21
N LEU A 211 -18.51 25.56 30.02
CA LEU A 211 -18.64 24.42 30.92
C LEU A 211 -17.76 23.25 30.45
N LEU A 212 -17.03 22.61 31.38
CA LEU A 212 -16.02 21.58 31.06
C LEU A 212 -16.07 20.39 32.02
N SER A 213 -15.96 19.19 31.46
CA SER A 213 -15.71 17.91 32.14
C SER A 213 -14.32 17.40 31.75
N LYS A 214 -13.59 16.79 32.70
CA LYS A 214 -12.21 16.29 32.52
C LYS A 214 -12.10 14.79 32.83
N ALA A 215 -11.01 14.16 32.42
CA ALA A 215 -10.77 12.73 32.57
C ALA A 215 -10.41 12.31 34.01
N ASP A 216 -11.43 12.02 34.83
CA ASP A 216 -11.32 11.19 36.03
C ASP A 216 -12.01 9.82 35.80
N GLN A 217 -11.54 8.77 36.49
CA GLN A 217 -11.83 7.39 36.07
C GLN A 217 -13.28 6.93 36.30
N GLY A 218 -14.03 6.81 35.21
CA GLY A 218 -15.26 5.99 35.13
C GLY A 218 -16.54 6.65 35.66
N THR A 219 -16.47 7.86 36.19
CA THR A 219 -17.65 8.69 36.44
C THR A 219 -18.22 9.25 35.13
N SER A 220 -19.47 9.73 35.16
CA SER A 220 -20.07 10.45 34.04
C SER A 220 -20.80 11.66 34.58
N ASP A 221 -20.54 12.82 33.99
CA ASP A 221 -20.95 14.11 34.53
C ASP A 221 -22.26 14.51 33.88
N ILE A 222 -23.30 14.77 34.68
CA ILE A 222 -24.66 15.02 34.17
C ILE A 222 -25.06 16.46 34.45
N LEU A 223 -25.35 17.21 33.38
CA LEU A 223 -26.02 18.51 33.43
C LEU A 223 -27.52 18.29 33.22
N ILE A 224 -28.34 18.90 34.09
CA ILE A 224 -29.77 18.63 34.26
C ILE A 224 -30.55 19.93 34.08
N SER A 225 -31.51 19.92 33.15
CA SER A 225 -32.37 21.07 32.88
C SER A 225 -33.44 21.30 33.95
N PRO A 226 -34.09 22.47 33.95
CA PRO A 226 -35.43 22.64 34.48
C PRO A 226 -36.45 21.62 33.94
N GLU A 227 -37.59 21.50 34.61
CA GLU A 227 -38.71 20.66 34.17
C GLU A 227 -39.59 21.39 33.16
N PHE A 228 -39.89 20.75 32.04
CA PHE A 228 -40.68 21.30 30.94
C PHE A 228 -42.06 20.63 30.80
N HIS A 229 -43.00 21.36 30.22
CA HIS A 229 -44.32 20.87 29.83
C HIS A 229 -44.26 19.95 28.57
N PRO A 230 -45.29 19.11 28.31
CA PRO A 230 -45.33 18.25 27.13
C PRO A 230 -45.24 19.04 25.80
N SER A 231 -44.33 18.63 24.91
CA SER A 231 -44.05 19.23 23.59
C SER A 231 -44.71 18.46 22.43
N SER A 232 -45.80 17.74 22.68
CA SER A 232 -46.47 16.89 21.67
C SER A 232 -47.34 17.64 20.64
N THR A 233 -47.53 18.95 20.80
CA THR A 233 -48.29 19.81 19.87
C THR A 233 -47.44 20.90 19.22
N ASN A 234 -46.51 21.48 19.98
CA ASN A 234 -45.48 22.39 19.49
C ASN A 234 -44.12 21.77 19.82
N SER A 235 -43.23 21.60 18.84
CA SER A 235 -41.92 20.98 19.05
C SER A 235 -41.00 21.90 19.87
N CYS A 236 -40.55 21.40 21.02
CA CYS A 236 -39.44 22.02 21.75
C CYS A 236 -38.15 21.74 20.97
N LEU A 237 -37.36 22.77 20.72
CA LEU A 237 -36.11 22.70 19.98
C LEU A 237 -34.98 23.08 20.91
N PHE A 238 -33.95 22.24 20.97
CA PHE A 238 -32.77 22.44 21.78
C PHE A 238 -31.52 22.44 20.90
N THR A 239 -30.83 23.57 20.86
CA THR A 239 -29.53 23.74 20.20
C THR A 239 -28.47 23.89 21.28
N PHE A 240 -27.30 23.30 21.09
CA PHE A 240 -26.17 23.43 22.02
C PHE A 240 -24.85 23.35 21.28
N TYR A 241 -23.82 23.96 21.84
CA TYR A 241 -22.45 23.82 21.36
C TYR A 241 -21.68 22.87 22.29
N TYR A 242 -20.86 22.00 21.70
CA TYR A 242 -20.09 21.01 22.42
C TYR A 242 -18.68 20.86 21.83
N TYR A 243 -17.80 20.26 22.61
CA TYR A 243 -16.38 20.12 22.29
C TYR A 243 -15.89 18.75 22.78
N LEU A 244 -15.21 17.98 21.93
CA LEU A 244 -14.62 16.68 22.28
C LEU A 244 -13.18 16.65 21.80
N HIS A 245 -12.22 16.67 22.73
CA HIS A 245 -10.80 16.74 22.39
C HIS A 245 -9.92 15.97 23.39
N GLY A 246 -8.83 15.40 22.90
CA GLY A 246 -7.81 14.67 23.63
C GLY A 246 -8.05 13.16 23.79
N SER A 247 -9.17 12.62 23.30
CA SER A 247 -9.46 11.18 23.38
C SER A 247 -10.66 10.76 22.53
N GLU A 248 -10.48 9.77 21.64
CA GLU A 248 -11.57 9.19 20.83
C GLU A 248 -12.63 8.44 21.68
N ALA A 249 -12.28 8.04 22.91
CA ALA A 249 -13.23 7.48 23.88
C ALA A 249 -14.12 8.55 24.57
N GLY A 250 -13.95 9.83 24.23
CA GLY A 250 -14.82 10.92 24.65
C GLY A 250 -16.21 10.82 24.02
N SER A 251 -17.25 11.12 24.79
CA SER A 251 -18.63 11.13 24.31
C SER A 251 -19.55 12.05 25.10
N LEU A 252 -20.56 12.58 24.40
CA LEU A 252 -21.66 13.36 24.95
C LEU A 252 -22.97 12.65 24.60
N GLN A 253 -23.78 12.34 25.61
CA GLN A 253 -25.06 11.65 25.47
C GLN A 253 -26.20 12.50 26.01
N LEU A 254 -27.27 12.67 25.24
CA LEU A 254 -28.46 13.42 25.62
C LEU A 254 -29.60 12.46 25.89
N PHE A 255 -30.08 12.42 27.15
CA PHE A 255 -31.25 11.63 27.56
C PHE A 255 -32.43 12.54 27.88
N LEU A 256 -33.63 12.00 27.66
CA LEU A 256 -34.87 12.58 28.16
C LEU A 256 -35.25 11.86 29.46
N GLN A 257 -35.68 12.60 30.48
CA GLN A 257 -36.24 12.03 31.71
C GLN A 257 -37.73 12.34 31.81
N SER A 258 -38.57 11.36 31.51
CA SER A 258 -40.03 11.44 31.63
C SER A 258 -40.52 11.08 33.06
N GLN A 259 -41.73 11.51 33.41
CA GLN A 259 -42.35 11.28 34.73
C GLN A 259 -43.29 10.04 34.76
N ASN A 260 -43.27 9.17 33.73
CA ASN A 260 -44.07 7.94 33.71
C ASN A 260 -43.32 6.73 34.32
N PRO A 261 -43.84 6.01 35.33
CA PRO A 261 -43.11 4.94 36.01
C PRO A 261 -42.78 3.70 35.16
N ASP A 262 -43.53 3.43 34.10
CA ASP A 262 -43.47 2.15 33.37
C ASP A 262 -42.28 2.01 32.39
N LEU A 263 -41.43 3.02 32.27
CA LEU A 263 -40.29 3.05 31.33
C LEU A 263 -39.04 3.68 31.98
N PRO A 264 -38.07 2.88 32.46
CA PRO A 264 -36.71 3.38 32.66
C PRO A 264 -36.08 3.65 31.27
N GLN A 265 -35.93 4.92 30.89
CA GLN A 265 -35.24 5.27 29.64
C GLN A 265 -33.74 4.96 29.76
N THR A 266 -33.33 3.82 29.22
CA THR A 266 -31.93 3.38 29.11
C THR A 266 -31.17 4.07 27.99
N ASP A 267 -31.88 4.50 26.94
CA ASP A 267 -31.28 4.83 25.66
C ASP A 267 -31.25 6.36 25.43
N PRO A 268 -30.13 6.92 24.95
CA PRO A 268 -30.01 8.35 24.66
C PRO A 268 -30.73 8.71 23.36
N ILE A 269 -31.39 9.87 23.33
CA ILE A 269 -32.07 10.38 22.12
C ILE A 269 -31.11 11.09 21.14
N ARG A 270 -29.88 11.39 21.58
CA ARG A 270 -28.74 11.74 20.72
C ARG A 270 -27.44 11.34 21.42
N THR A 271 -26.53 10.72 20.69
CA THR A 271 -25.14 10.48 21.11
C THR A 271 -24.20 11.14 20.12
N ARG A 272 -23.09 11.70 20.62
CA ARG A 272 -21.91 12.14 19.86
C ARG A 272 -20.67 11.54 20.53
N GLN A 273 -19.72 11.02 19.75
CA GLN A 273 -18.50 10.34 20.25
C GLN A 273 -17.31 10.68 19.35
N GLY A 274 -16.09 10.48 19.86
CA GLY A 274 -14.86 10.60 19.10
C GLY A 274 -14.07 11.88 19.37
N GLU A 275 -13.01 12.05 18.59
CA GLU A 275 -12.08 13.18 18.62
C GLU A 275 -12.45 14.21 17.55
N LEU A 276 -12.64 15.47 17.94
CA LEU A 276 -13.09 16.57 17.06
C LEU A 276 -12.07 17.70 16.92
N GLY A 277 -10.93 17.62 17.60
CA GLY A 277 -9.91 18.67 17.59
C GLY A 277 -10.31 19.89 18.46
N ALA A 278 -9.52 20.96 18.33
CA ALA A 278 -9.68 22.18 19.15
C ALA A 278 -10.78 23.12 18.60
N ALA A 279 -11.98 22.60 18.36
CA ALA A 279 -13.10 23.36 17.80
C ALA A 279 -14.43 23.09 18.52
N TRP A 280 -15.25 24.14 18.65
CA TRP A 280 -16.63 24.04 19.11
C TRP A 280 -17.54 23.58 17.95
N VAL A 281 -18.50 22.71 18.26
CA VAL A 281 -19.41 22.10 17.29
C VAL A 281 -20.85 22.29 17.73
N ARG A 282 -21.69 22.75 16.81
CA ARG A 282 -23.13 22.92 17.00
C ARG A 282 -23.87 21.58 16.82
N ASP A 283 -24.83 21.28 17.70
CA ASP A 283 -25.83 20.22 17.49
C ASP A 283 -27.24 20.73 17.82
N LYS A 284 -28.26 20.09 17.23
CA LYS A 284 -29.64 20.60 17.19
C LYS A 284 -30.65 19.45 17.26
N VAL A 285 -31.39 19.37 18.36
CA VAL A 285 -32.29 18.25 18.69
C VAL A 285 -33.72 18.73 18.86
N THR A 286 -34.65 18.10 18.14
CA THR A 286 -36.09 18.37 18.22
C THR A 286 -36.75 17.38 19.19
N ILE A 287 -37.30 17.89 20.29
CA ILE A 287 -37.79 17.08 21.42
C ILE A 287 -39.32 17.00 21.39
N TYR A 288 -39.83 15.78 21.20
CA TYR A 288 -41.26 15.46 21.26
C TYR A 288 -41.58 14.62 22.50
N SER A 289 -42.29 15.20 23.48
CA SER A 289 -42.74 14.49 24.68
C SER A 289 -44.24 14.65 24.92
N ARG A 290 -44.92 13.55 25.25
CA ARG A 290 -46.33 13.53 25.70
C ARG A 290 -46.49 13.75 27.21
N HIS A 291 -45.38 13.83 27.94
CA HIS A 291 -45.32 13.99 29.39
C HIS A 291 -44.36 15.13 29.76
N ARG A 292 -44.38 15.55 31.03
CA ARG A 292 -43.35 16.47 31.54
C ARG A 292 -41.98 15.80 31.47
N PHE A 293 -40.96 16.59 31.15
CA PHE A 293 -39.61 16.06 30.93
C PHE A 293 -38.51 16.95 31.48
N ARG A 294 -37.31 16.37 31.62
CA ARG A 294 -36.03 17.07 31.76
C ARG A 294 -35.05 16.57 30.70
N ILE A 295 -34.12 17.43 30.32
CA ILE A 295 -32.98 17.13 29.46
C ILE A 295 -31.80 16.79 30.38
N LEU A 296 -31.12 15.69 30.10
CA LEU A 296 -29.92 15.25 30.78
C LEU A 296 -28.77 15.18 29.77
N LEU A 297 -27.78 16.08 29.87
CA LEU A 297 -26.55 16.03 29.10
C LEU A 297 -25.46 15.34 29.92
N LYS A 298 -25.10 14.11 29.51
CA LYS A 298 -24.12 13.26 30.17
C LYS A 298 -22.81 13.29 29.39
N GLY A 299 -21.79 13.93 29.96
CA GLY A 299 -20.41 13.85 29.47
C GLY A 299 -19.72 12.59 30.00
N LYS A 300 -18.95 11.92 29.13
CA LYS A 300 -18.03 10.84 29.48
C LYS A 300 -16.69 11.12 28.82
N THR A 301 -15.65 11.30 29.63
CA THR A 301 -14.29 11.62 29.19
C THR A 301 -13.46 10.36 28.98
N GLY A 302 -12.71 10.30 27.88
CA GLY A 302 -11.68 9.29 27.65
C GLY A 302 -10.35 9.67 28.32
N PRO A 303 -9.39 8.74 28.50
CA PRO A 303 -8.11 9.03 29.16
C PRO A 303 -7.36 10.18 28.47
N GLY A 304 -7.12 11.28 29.21
CA GLY A 304 -6.48 12.50 28.69
C GLY A 304 -7.39 13.46 27.93
N GLY A 305 -8.64 13.08 27.66
CA GLY A 305 -9.62 13.91 26.96
C GLY A 305 -10.52 14.75 27.87
N VAL A 306 -11.28 15.64 27.23
CA VAL A 306 -12.29 16.51 27.87
C VAL A 306 -13.60 16.49 27.09
N VAL A 307 -14.70 16.86 27.76
CA VAL A 307 -15.96 17.22 27.10
C VAL A 307 -16.29 18.65 27.50
N GLY A 308 -16.46 19.54 26.52
CA GLY A 308 -16.95 20.91 26.74
C GLY A 308 -18.41 21.07 26.32
N LEU A 309 -19.10 22.01 26.95
CA LEU A 309 -20.43 22.52 26.59
C LEU A 309 -20.43 24.05 26.64
N ASP A 310 -21.04 24.68 25.66
CA ASP A 310 -21.27 26.13 25.59
C ASP A 310 -22.63 26.43 24.91
N ASP A 311 -23.09 27.68 24.99
CA ASP A 311 -24.29 28.21 24.32
C ASP A 311 -25.51 27.26 24.28
N LEU A 312 -26.15 27.04 25.43
CA LEU A 312 -27.37 26.22 25.52
C LEU A 312 -28.61 27.06 25.16
N ILE A 313 -29.24 26.76 24.02
CA ILE A 313 -30.36 27.52 23.44
C ILE A 313 -31.62 26.64 23.37
N LEU A 314 -32.70 27.10 23.99
CA LEU A 314 -34.02 26.46 23.99
C LEU A 314 -35.05 27.39 23.32
N SER A 315 -35.83 26.85 22.38
CA SER A 315 -36.85 27.63 21.69
C SER A 315 -38.05 27.99 22.59
N GLN A 316 -38.83 28.98 22.14
CA GLN A 316 -39.99 29.49 22.89
C GLN A 316 -41.08 28.44 23.19
N HIS A 317 -41.06 27.30 22.49
CA HIS A 317 -41.99 26.18 22.71
C HIS A 317 -41.55 25.24 23.85
N CYS A 318 -40.37 25.44 24.44
CA CYS A 318 -39.87 24.70 25.60
C CYS A 318 -40.41 25.31 26.92
N GLU A 319 -41.73 25.27 27.12
CA GLU A 319 -42.40 25.87 28.28
C GLU A 319 -41.97 25.22 29.61
N GLN A 320 -41.40 26.01 30.52
CA GLN A 320 -40.91 25.57 31.83
C GLN A 320 -42.04 25.50 32.88
N VAL A 321 -42.05 24.45 33.70
CA VAL A 321 -42.91 24.33 34.88
C VAL A 321 -42.44 25.31 35.96
N THR A 322 -43.12 26.45 36.10
CA THR A 322 -42.82 27.43 37.15
C THR A 322 -43.24 26.92 38.54
N LYS A 323 -42.37 27.10 39.54
CA LYS A 323 -42.68 26.75 40.94
C LYS A 323 -43.51 27.88 41.57
N THR A 324 -44.80 27.66 41.73
CA THR A 324 -45.63 28.50 42.60
C THR A 324 -45.30 28.25 44.08
N PRO A 325 -45.26 29.29 44.93
CA PRO A 325 -45.23 29.12 46.40
C PRO A 325 -46.49 28.41 46.92
N GLU A 326 -46.37 27.82 48.10
CA GLU A 326 -47.37 26.94 48.71
C GLU A 326 -48.76 27.60 48.89
N GLY A 327 -49.84 26.90 48.48
CA GLY A 327 -51.20 27.44 48.62
C GLY A 327 -52.34 26.48 48.25
N TRP A 328 -52.83 25.73 49.25
CA TRP A 328 -54.15 25.07 49.30
C TRP A 328 -54.51 24.02 48.22
N GLY A 329 -54.70 22.78 48.68
CA GLY A 329 -55.86 21.97 48.30
C GLY A 329 -56.76 21.72 49.53
N PRO A 330 -57.72 20.78 49.51
CA PRO A 330 -58.27 20.08 48.35
C PRO A 330 -59.83 20.05 48.31
N LYS A 331 -60.40 19.70 47.15
CA LYS A 331 -61.71 19.02 46.90
C LYS A 331 -61.96 19.09 45.38
N GLY A 332 -62.49 18.08 44.69
CA GLY A 332 -62.95 16.76 45.14
C GLY A 332 -64.34 16.46 44.56
N CYS A 333 -64.39 15.78 43.41
CA CYS A 333 -65.60 15.22 42.82
C CYS A 333 -65.36 13.74 42.48
N HIS A 334 -66.43 12.94 42.53
CA HIS A 334 -66.38 11.48 42.48
C HIS A 334 -67.70 10.97 41.86
N CYS A 335 -67.65 9.85 41.11
CA CYS A 335 -68.73 8.96 40.64
C CYS A 335 -68.57 8.56 39.15
N HIS A 336 -69.02 7.39 38.68
CA HIS A 336 -69.22 6.08 39.33
C HIS A 336 -69.51 5.00 38.26
N LEU A 337 -69.10 3.74 38.51
CA LEU A 337 -69.49 2.51 37.76
C LEU A 337 -69.02 2.41 36.28
N GLN A 338 -68.91 1.22 35.67
CA GLN A 338 -69.25 -0.13 36.15
C GLN A 338 -68.21 -1.20 35.71
N GLN A 339 -68.20 -2.35 36.40
CA GLN A 339 -67.31 -3.49 36.11
C GLN A 339 -67.94 -4.49 35.13
N LEU A 340 -67.09 -5.32 34.49
CA LEU A 340 -67.24 -6.72 34.00
C LEU A 340 -66.20 -6.92 32.87
N THR A 341 -65.36 -7.98 32.75
CA THR A 341 -65.19 -9.25 33.49
C THR A 341 -63.69 -9.63 33.58
N LYS A 342 -63.35 -10.63 34.42
CA LYS A 342 -62.07 -11.38 34.37
C LYS A 342 -62.08 -12.47 33.28
N ILE A 343 -60.94 -13.18 33.13
CA ILE A 343 -60.60 -14.30 32.21
C ILE A 343 -59.90 -13.76 30.93
N ASP A 344 -58.73 -14.25 30.51
CA ASP A 344 -57.88 -15.35 31.02
C ASP A 344 -56.39 -14.95 31.16
N SER A 345 -55.59 -15.82 31.79
CA SER A 345 -54.15 -15.64 32.03
C SER A 345 -53.27 -16.51 31.11
N ARG A 346 -52.49 -15.87 30.23
CA ARG A 346 -51.28 -16.32 29.49
C ARG A 346 -50.88 -15.20 28.52
N THR A 347 -49.62 -14.85 28.30
CA THR A 347 -48.34 -15.22 28.95
C THR A 347 -47.56 -13.95 29.24
N GLN A 348 -46.98 -13.86 30.43
CA GLN A 348 -46.01 -12.81 30.77
C GLN A 348 -44.62 -13.31 30.38
N THR A 349 -44.05 -12.77 29.30
CA THR A 349 -42.64 -12.94 28.95
C THR A 349 -41.85 -11.88 29.71
N ASP A 350 -41.36 -12.22 30.90
CA ASP A 350 -40.29 -11.46 31.52
C ASP A 350 -39.05 -11.51 30.60
N ASN A 351 -38.27 -10.44 30.51
CA ASN A 351 -37.04 -10.42 29.71
C ASN A 351 -36.05 -11.46 30.27
N PHE A 352 -35.87 -12.56 29.56
CA PHE A 352 -35.14 -13.75 30.04
C PHE A 352 -33.61 -13.64 29.99
N CYS A 353 -33.09 -12.58 29.37
CA CYS A 353 -31.67 -12.43 29.04
C CYS A 353 -30.91 -11.52 30.02
N GLU A 354 -29.66 -11.88 30.33
CA GLU A 354 -28.77 -11.04 31.14
C GLU A 354 -28.41 -9.73 30.41
N SER A 355 -28.16 -8.66 31.17
CA SER A 355 -27.92 -7.32 30.63
C SER A 355 -26.79 -7.29 29.59
N GLY A 356 -27.15 -7.05 28.33
CA GLY A 356 -26.23 -7.01 27.19
C GLY A 356 -26.46 -8.13 26.16
N HIS A 357 -27.18 -9.19 26.49
CA HIS A 357 -27.50 -10.27 25.55
C HIS A 357 -28.71 -9.93 24.66
N PHE A 358 -28.67 -10.35 23.40
CA PHE A 358 -29.75 -10.19 22.44
C PHE A 358 -30.83 -11.27 22.60
N SER A 359 -32.11 -10.86 22.55
CA SER A 359 -33.26 -11.73 22.86
C SER A 359 -33.81 -12.41 21.62
N CYS A 360 -33.36 -13.64 21.36
CA CYS A 360 -33.72 -14.48 20.23
C CYS A 360 -34.95 -15.37 20.54
N GLY A 361 -36.06 -14.75 20.94
CA GLY A 361 -37.30 -15.43 21.34
C GLY A 361 -37.15 -16.25 22.63
N GLU A 362 -36.88 -17.55 22.51
CA GLU A 362 -36.65 -18.48 23.63
C GLU A 362 -35.15 -18.62 24.00
N PHE A 363 -34.25 -18.02 23.23
CA PHE A 363 -32.79 -18.07 23.43
C PHE A 363 -32.20 -16.66 23.63
N CYS A 364 -31.04 -16.59 24.27
CA CYS A 364 -30.30 -15.34 24.46
C CYS A 364 -28.91 -15.48 23.81
N LEU A 365 -28.59 -14.60 22.85
CA LEU A 365 -27.27 -14.57 22.20
C LEU A 365 -26.35 -13.56 22.92
N PRO A 366 -25.07 -13.89 23.17
CA PRO A 366 -24.10 -12.93 23.70
C PRO A 366 -23.69 -11.90 22.64
N PRO A 367 -23.13 -10.73 23.03
CA PRO A 367 -22.75 -9.67 22.10
C PRO A 367 -21.82 -10.11 20.96
N GLU A 368 -20.93 -11.07 21.21
CA GLU A 368 -19.98 -11.62 20.23
C GLU A 368 -20.61 -12.57 19.19
N GLN A 369 -21.90 -12.87 19.30
CA GLN A 369 -22.70 -13.68 18.36
C GLN A 369 -23.81 -12.85 17.66
N LEU A 370 -23.74 -11.53 17.76
CA LEU A 370 -24.60 -10.61 17.00
C LEU A 370 -23.81 -10.07 15.81
N CYS A 371 -24.40 -10.04 14.62
CA CYS A 371 -23.74 -9.62 13.38
C CYS A 371 -22.50 -10.46 13.00
N ASP A 372 -22.49 -11.77 13.27
CA ASP A 372 -21.33 -12.66 13.06
C ASP A 372 -21.32 -13.39 11.70
N PHE A 373 -22.26 -13.05 10.81
CA PHE A 373 -22.54 -13.68 9.52
C PHE A 373 -23.04 -15.14 9.59
N VAL A 374 -23.31 -15.69 10.78
CA VAL A 374 -23.86 -17.04 11.00
C VAL A 374 -25.27 -16.93 11.61
N PRO A 375 -26.35 -17.04 10.82
CA PRO A 375 -27.70 -16.91 11.37
C PRO A 375 -28.01 -18.05 12.35
N GLN A 376 -28.18 -17.68 13.63
CA GLN A 376 -28.46 -18.56 14.77
C GLN A 376 -29.93 -18.41 15.20
N CYS A 377 -30.52 -17.23 14.99
CA CYS A 377 -31.95 -16.99 15.18
C CYS A 377 -32.84 -17.56 14.08
N ALA A 378 -34.09 -17.81 14.45
CA ALA A 378 -35.17 -17.99 13.48
C ALA A 378 -35.22 -16.78 12.53
N GLU A 379 -35.29 -17.04 11.23
CA GLU A 379 -35.29 -16.02 10.16
C GLU A 379 -34.07 -15.07 10.15
N GLY A 380 -32.98 -15.40 10.86
CA GLY A 380 -31.75 -14.60 10.89
C GLY A 380 -31.90 -13.24 11.56
N LEU A 381 -32.80 -13.09 12.53
CA LEU A 381 -33.08 -11.84 13.26
C LEU A 381 -31.85 -11.20 13.94
N ASP A 382 -30.82 -11.99 14.19
CA ASP A 382 -29.49 -11.62 14.66
C ASP A 382 -28.65 -10.86 13.62
N GLU A 383 -28.90 -11.08 12.32
CA GLU A 383 -28.14 -10.49 11.21
C GLU A 383 -28.90 -9.36 10.47
N GLN A 384 -30.21 -9.21 10.70
CA GLN A 384 -31.10 -8.31 9.94
C GLN A 384 -30.82 -6.79 10.09
N ASN A 385 -29.91 -6.37 10.97
CA ASN A 385 -29.58 -4.95 11.20
C ASN A 385 -28.05 -4.73 11.24
N CYS A 386 -27.31 -5.52 10.46
CA CYS A 386 -25.85 -5.65 10.53
C CYS A 386 -25.11 -5.08 9.31
N GLY A 387 -25.64 -4.02 8.71
CA GLY A 387 -25.07 -3.32 7.56
C GLY A 387 -25.63 -3.75 6.20
N GLU A 388 -26.17 -4.96 6.09
CA GLU A 388 -26.89 -5.44 4.89
C GLU A 388 -28.28 -4.79 4.81
N THR A 389 -28.54 -4.04 3.74
CA THR A 389 -29.82 -3.33 3.54
C THR A 389 -29.97 -2.74 2.14
N ASN A 390 -31.21 -2.74 1.64
CA ASN A 390 -31.69 -1.89 0.54
C ASN A 390 -32.46 -0.66 1.04
N PHE A 391 -32.24 -0.28 2.30
CA PHE A 391 -32.87 0.82 3.02
C PHE A 391 -34.42 0.83 3.10
N GLU A 392 -35.16 -0.07 2.46
CA GLU A 392 -36.63 -0.08 2.48
C GLU A 392 -37.20 -0.24 3.90
N SER A 393 -36.68 -1.18 4.69
CA SER A 393 -37.17 -1.48 6.05
C SER A 393 -36.63 -0.57 7.16
N GLY A 394 -35.54 0.18 6.92
CA GLY A 394 -34.85 0.96 7.95
C GLY A 394 -33.51 1.52 7.48
N SER A 395 -32.55 1.72 8.40
CA SER A 395 -31.16 2.08 8.04
C SER A 395 -30.20 0.88 8.00
N GLY A 396 -30.68 -0.35 8.21
CA GLY A 396 -29.82 -1.55 8.22
C GLY A 396 -28.74 -1.56 9.28
N GLY A 397 -28.90 -0.80 10.37
CA GLY A 397 -27.87 -0.60 11.40
C GLY A 397 -26.87 0.51 11.10
N TRP A 398 -26.91 1.16 9.94
CA TRP A 398 -26.10 2.35 9.68
C TRP A 398 -26.58 3.53 10.55
N GLU A 399 -25.70 4.07 11.40
CA GLU A 399 -25.92 5.28 12.20
C GLU A 399 -25.07 6.45 11.65
N ASP A 400 -25.67 7.65 11.55
CA ASP A 400 -24.92 8.88 11.31
C ASP A 400 -24.10 9.30 12.55
N THR A 401 -22.79 9.37 12.34
CA THR A 401 -21.76 9.78 13.29
C THR A 401 -21.11 11.11 12.87
N SER A 402 -21.78 11.88 12.01
CA SER A 402 -21.25 13.12 11.44
C SER A 402 -21.29 14.27 12.45
N THR A 403 -20.32 15.19 12.30
CA THR A 403 -20.14 16.36 13.19
C THR A 403 -19.85 17.66 12.42
N GLY A 404 -19.85 17.62 11.09
CA GLY A 404 -19.70 18.78 10.22
C GLY A 404 -21.01 19.28 9.65
N HIS A 405 -20.91 20.06 8.57
CA HIS A 405 -22.03 20.58 7.77
C HIS A 405 -22.68 19.55 6.83
N LEU A 406 -22.17 18.32 6.80
CA LEU A 406 -22.72 17.19 6.07
C LEU A 406 -23.09 16.07 7.06
N GLN A 407 -24.18 15.36 6.78
CA GLN A 407 -24.63 14.16 7.49
C GLN A 407 -25.12 13.11 6.50
N TRP A 408 -25.10 11.83 6.89
CA TRP A 408 -25.84 10.80 6.16
C TRP A 408 -27.28 10.75 6.65
N GLN A 409 -28.22 10.75 5.71
CA GLN A 409 -29.65 10.68 6.00
C GLN A 409 -30.32 9.72 5.01
N ARG A 410 -31.18 8.84 5.54
CA ARG A 410 -32.09 8.03 4.73
C ARG A 410 -33.22 8.93 4.23
N ILE A 411 -33.36 9.08 2.92
CA ILE A 411 -34.34 9.95 2.25
C ILE A 411 -35.03 9.21 1.10
N SER A 412 -36.28 9.57 0.77
CA SER A 412 -36.91 9.09 -0.45
C SER A 412 -36.35 9.82 -1.68
N ALA A 413 -36.25 9.12 -2.80
CA ALA A 413 -35.97 9.72 -4.11
C ALA A 413 -36.95 10.86 -4.48
N GLN A 414 -38.17 10.85 -3.95
CA GLN A 414 -39.16 11.93 -4.14
C GLN A 414 -38.83 13.21 -3.35
N ASP A 415 -38.12 13.09 -2.20
CA ASP A 415 -37.74 14.21 -1.34
C ASP A 415 -36.39 14.84 -1.73
N ASN A 416 -35.68 14.24 -2.69
CA ASN A 416 -34.36 14.67 -3.17
C ASN A 416 -34.45 15.20 -4.61
N SER A 417 -33.48 16.02 -5.04
CA SER A 417 -33.41 16.49 -6.43
C SER A 417 -32.73 15.47 -7.36
N ASP A 418 -31.66 14.84 -6.89
CA ASP A 418 -30.90 13.82 -7.63
C ASP A 418 -30.10 12.91 -6.66
N PRO A 419 -30.01 11.58 -6.91
CA PRO A 419 -30.67 10.85 -7.98
C PRO A 419 -32.19 10.78 -7.79
N ARG A 420 -32.92 10.67 -8.90
CA ARG A 420 -34.39 10.71 -8.97
C ARG A 420 -35.08 9.37 -8.69
N THR A 421 -34.29 8.33 -8.49
CA THR A 421 -34.71 6.99 -8.10
C THR A 421 -33.70 6.43 -7.12
N ASP A 422 -34.09 5.41 -6.38
CA ASP A 422 -33.18 4.42 -5.79
C ASP A 422 -32.39 3.65 -6.87
N ALA A 423 -31.58 2.67 -6.45
CA ALA A 423 -30.79 1.83 -7.34
C ALA A 423 -31.61 0.80 -8.14
N GLU A 424 -32.83 0.43 -7.69
CA GLU A 424 -33.74 -0.44 -8.45
C GLU A 424 -34.49 0.30 -9.57
N GLY A 425 -34.66 1.62 -9.46
CA GLY A 425 -35.33 2.48 -10.44
C GLY A 425 -36.70 3.03 -10.01
N ASN A 426 -37.01 3.01 -8.72
CA ASN A 426 -38.26 3.48 -8.13
C ASN A 426 -38.15 4.96 -7.65
N GLU A 427 -39.03 5.82 -8.18
CA GLU A 427 -39.09 7.27 -7.90
C GLU A 427 -39.50 7.62 -6.45
N THR A 428 -39.91 6.64 -5.65
CA THR A 428 -40.25 6.79 -4.21
C THR A 428 -39.29 6.04 -3.28
N GLY A 429 -38.34 5.30 -3.84
CA GLY A 429 -37.42 4.44 -3.10
C GLY A 429 -36.56 5.19 -2.08
N PRO A 430 -36.36 4.65 -0.87
CA PRO A 430 -35.50 5.24 0.13
C PRO A 430 -34.05 4.79 -0.03
N PHE A 431 -33.09 5.73 -0.04
CA PHE A 431 -31.66 5.40 -0.04
C PHE A 431 -30.90 6.27 0.97
N LEU A 432 -29.65 5.90 1.27
CA LEU A 432 -28.79 6.65 2.18
C LEU A 432 -28.02 7.73 1.40
N SER A 433 -28.22 9.00 1.76
CA SER A 433 -27.65 10.13 1.02
C SER A 433 -26.91 11.11 1.92
N VAL A 434 -25.87 11.77 1.38
CA VAL A 434 -25.21 12.90 2.04
C VAL A 434 -26.07 14.16 1.89
N GLN A 435 -26.52 14.69 3.02
CA GLN A 435 -27.39 15.86 3.13
C GLN A 435 -26.76 16.94 4.00
N ARG A 436 -27.28 18.18 3.92
CA ARG A 436 -26.85 19.26 4.83
C ARG A 436 -27.14 18.88 6.29
N ALA A 437 -26.20 19.21 7.16
CA ALA A 437 -26.31 19.11 8.62
C ALA A 437 -26.20 20.49 9.27
N TRP A 438 -26.48 20.55 10.57
CA TRP A 438 -26.46 21.80 11.36
C TRP A 438 -25.10 22.11 12.01
N GLY A 439 -24.10 21.23 11.85
CA GLY A 439 -22.74 21.47 12.34
C GLY A 439 -22.00 22.46 11.44
N GLN A 440 -21.17 23.34 12.03
CA GLN A 440 -20.48 24.40 11.28
C GLN A 440 -19.10 23.98 10.75
N LEU A 441 -18.59 22.79 11.09
CA LEU A 441 -17.27 22.33 10.63
C LEU A 441 -17.30 21.87 9.17
N MET A 442 -16.25 22.23 8.43
CA MET A 442 -15.88 21.52 7.21
C MET A 442 -15.41 20.12 7.60
N GLY A 443 -16.16 19.10 7.19
CA GLY A 443 -15.93 17.72 7.59
C GLY A 443 -16.80 16.76 6.81
N VAL A 444 -16.25 15.57 6.54
CA VAL A 444 -16.90 14.50 5.79
C VAL A 444 -18.10 13.93 6.56
N ALA A 445 -19.17 13.57 5.86
CA ALA A 445 -20.26 12.79 6.43
C ALA A 445 -19.78 11.37 6.74
N LYS A 446 -20.10 10.86 7.94
CA LYS A 446 -19.66 9.55 8.46
C LYS A 446 -20.86 8.71 8.89
N ALA A 447 -21.12 7.59 8.19
CA ALA A 447 -22.07 6.58 8.66
C ALA A 447 -21.30 5.33 9.10
N ARG A 448 -21.69 4.71 10.20
CA ARG A 448 -21.06 3.47 10.71
C ARG A 448 -22.06 2.33 10.88
N THR A 449 -21.62 1.10 10.63
CA THR A 449 -22.35 -0.13 11.00
C THR A 449 -22.26 -0.39 12.50
N PRO A 450 -23.04 -1.35 13.05
CA PRO A 450 -22.69 -2.01 14.30
C PRO A 450 -21.33 -2.73 14.20
N VAL A 451 -20.88 -3.30 15.32
CA VAL A 451 -19.73 -4.21 15.32
C VAL A 451 -20.15 -5.51 14.62
N LEU A 452 -19.44 -5.85 13.55
CA LEU A 452 -19.57 -7.08 12.78
C LEU A 452 -18.55 -8.10 13.31
N GLY A 453 -18.90 -9.38 13.29
CA GLY A 453 -18.06 -10.47 13.75
C GLY A 453 -16.93 -10.85 12.77
N PRO A 454 -16.18 -11.93 13.07
CA PRO A 454 -15.10 -12.41 12.22
C PRO A 454 -15.57 -12.80 10.81
N SER A 455 -14.82 -12.46 9.77
CA SER A 455 -15.19 -12.74 8.37
C SER A 455 -14.24 -13.70 7.64
N GLY A 456 -14.78 -14.46 6.69
CA GLY A 456 -14.05 -15.40 5.82
C GLY A 456 -13.18 -14.71 4.74
N PRO A 457 -12.27 -15.46 4.08
CA PRO A 457 -11.26 -14.91 3.18
C PRO A 457 -11.81 -14.34 1.86
N ASP A 458 -12.97 -14.81 1.39
CA ASP A 458 -13.66 -14.30 0.19
C ASP A 458 -14.71 -13.22 0.51
N CYS A 459 -14.72 -12.70 1.74
CA CYS A 459 -15.69 -11.69 2.19
C CYS A 459 -15.62 -10.43 1.31
N THR A 460 -16.73 -10.13 0.63
CA THR A 460 -16.89 -8.96 -0.23
C THR A 460 -18.19 -8.25 0.13
N LEU A 461 -18.14 -6.91 0.18
CA LEU A 461 -19.34 -6.07 0.21
C LEU A 461 -19.68 -5.66 -1.21
N LYS A 462 -20.97 -5.73 -1.57
CA LYS A 462 -21.52 -5.09 -2.76
C LYS A 462 -22.38 -3.91 -2.34
N MET A 463 -22.37 -2.86 -3.15
CA MET A 463 -23.29 -1.73 -3.01
C MET A 463 -23.48 -1.02 -4.36
N ALA A 464 -24.64 -0.41 -4.53
CA ALA A 464 -24.84 0.63 -5.54
C ALA A 464 -24.43 1.98 -4.96
N TYR A 465 -23.81 2.84 -5.78
CA TYR A 465 -23.45 4.19 -5.38
C TYR A 465 -23.73 5.24 -6.46
N TYR A 466 -23.89 6.48 -6.02
CA TYR A 466 -24.06 7.68 -6.84
C TYR A 466 -23.16 8.79 -6.30
N LEU A 467 -22.47 9.52 -7.18
CA LEU A 467 -21.54 10.62 -6.82
C LEU A 467 -21.43 11.63 -7.97
N GLN A 468 -21.69 12.91 -7.71
CA GLN A 468 -21.52 13.98 -8.72
C GLN A 468 -21.06 15.32 -8.10
N GLY A 469 -20.01 15.27 -7.28
CA GLY A 469 -19.49 16.40 -6.50
C GLY A 469 -18.26 17.12 -7.07
N HIS A 470 -18.06 17.17 -8.40
CA HIS A 470 -16.88 17.78 -9.02
C HIS A 470 -16.63 19.24 -8.55
N PRO A 471 -15.39 19.63 -8.13
CA PRO A 471 -14.15 18.86 -8.21
C PRO A 471 -13.71 18.17 -6.90
N GLN A 472 -14.22 18.56 -5.73
CA GLN A 472 -13.75 18.08 -4.42
C GLN A 472 -14.50 16.86 -3.86
N GLY A 473 -15.66 16.52 -4.42
CA GLY A 473 -16.52 15.48 -3.87
C GLY A 473 -15.98 14.06 -4.07
N PHE A 474 -16.15 13.23 -3.03
CA PHE A 474 -15.73 11.84 -3.04
C PHE A 474 -16.67 10.95 -2.20
N LEU A 475 -16.59 9.65 -2.45
CA LEU A 475 -17.18 8.61 -1.62
C LEU A 475 -16.10 7.57 -1.29
N ALA A 476 -16.06 7.10 -0.05
CA ALA A 476 -15.12 6.07 0.40
C ALA A 476 -15.73 5.14 1.44
N LEU A 477 -15.20 3.91 1.51
CA LEU A 477 -15.53 2.90 2.50
C LEU A 477 -14.26 2.51 3.26
N ARG A 478 -14.37 2.47 4.60
CA ARG A 478 -13.25 2.25 5.51
C ARG A 478 -13.59 1.14 6.51
N VAL A 479 -12.64 0.26 6.80
CA VAL A 479 -12.74 -0.81 7.82
C VAL A 479 -12.13 -0.32 9.13
N VAL A 480 -12.77 -0.61 10.27
CA VAL A 480 -12.33 -0.24 11.63
C VAL A 480 -12.02 -1.51 12.45
N GLU A 481 -10.76 -1.69 12.85
CA GLU A 481 -10.24 -2.77 13.72
C GLU A 481 -9.40 -2.13 14.85
N ASP A 482 -9.78 -2.30 16.12
CA ASP A 482 -9.02 -1.84 17.30
C ASP A 482 -8.54 -0.36 17.21
N ASP A 483 -9.45 0.57 16.94
CA ASP A 483 -9.22 2.00 16.62
C ASP A 483 -8.30 2.27 15.41
N THR A 484 -7.71 1.24 14.81
CA THR A 484 -7.05 1.35 13.50
C THR A 484 -8.11 1.29 12.41
N HIS A 485 -8.25 2.37 11.63
CA HIS A 485 -9.19 2.38 10.50
C HIS A 485 -8.55 2.68 9.14
N LYS A 486 -8.82 1.79 8.19
CA LYS A 486 -8.08 1.50 6.94
C LYS A 486 -9.00 1.68 5.74
N LEU A 487 -8.52 2.33 4.69
CA LEU A 487 -9.30 2.52 3.46
C LEU A 487 -9.48 1.18 2.74
N ALA A 488 -10.74 0.78 2.48
CA ALA A 488 -11.06 -0.43 1.72
C ALA A 488 -11.40 -0.10 0.26
N TRP A 489 -12.04 1.04 0.02
CA TRP A 489 -12.36 1.55 -1.32
C TRP A 489 -12.59 3.07 -1.31
N HIS A 490 -12.36 3.73 -2.45
CA HIS A 490 -12.75 5.12 -2.66
C HIS A 490 -13.00 5.45 -4.15
N ILE A 491 -13.74 6.53 -4.39
CA ILE A 491 -13.96 7.11 -5.72
C ILE A 491 -14.08 8.64 -5.62
N GLN A 492 -13.44 9.34 -6.56
CA GLN A 492 -13.43 10.81 -6.68
C GLN A 492 -13.83 11.27 -8.11
N ARG A 493 -14.32 10.34 -8.94
CA ARG A 493 -14.84 10.62 -10.28
C ARG A 493 -16.36 10.56 -10.23
N ASN A 494 -17.02 11.54 -10.85
CA ASN A 494 -18.48 11.51 -11.03
C ASN A 494 -18.93 10.18 -11.67
N SER A 495 -20.08 9.67 -11.25
CA SER A 495 -20.83 8.70 -12.06
C SER A 495 -21.45 9.38 -13.29
N ASN A 496 -21.91 8.60 -14.26
CA ASN A 496 -22.52 9.12 -15.50
C ASN A 496 -23.99 9.52 -15.30
N ASP A 497 -24.27 10.29 -14.25
CA ASP A 497 -25.62 10.64 -13.76
C ASP A 497 -26.51 9.41 -13.48
N THR A 498 -25.88 8.29 -13.11
CA THR A 498 -26.51 6.98 -12.88
C THR A 498 -25.91 6.25 -11.67
N TRP A 499 -26.70 5.34 -11.08
CA TRP A 499 -26.24 4.40 -10.08
C TRP A 499 -25.18 3.45 -10.67
N THR A 500 -24.08 3.26 -9.94
CA THR A 500 -22.94 2.42 -10.33
C THR A 500 -22.72 1.34 -9.26
N TRP A 501 -22.59 0.09 -9.68
CA TRP A 501 -22.33 -1.02 -8.77
C TRP A 501 -20.84 -1.20 -8.49
N VAL A 502 -20.48 -1.44 -7.23
CA VAL A 502 -19.12 -1.79 -6.81
C VAL A 502 -19.12 -3.06 -5.98
N THR A 503 -18.04 -3.83 -6.07
CA THR A 503 -17.72 -4.94 -5.16
C THR A 503 -16.40 -4.63 -4.46
N VAL A 504 -16.44 -4.45 -3.14
CA VAL A 504 -15.30 -4.10 -2.29
C VAL A 504 -14.84 -5.34 -1.52
N PRO A 505 -13.60 -5.82 -1.72
CA PRO A 505 -13.09 -6.97 -0.96
C PRO A 505 -12.72 -6.55 0.48
N LEU A 506 -13.34 -7.21 1.45
CA LEU A 506 -13.07 -7.03 2.88
C LEU A 506 -12.11 -8.11 3.40
N GLY A 507 -12.19 -9.33 2.87
CA GLY A 507 -11.29 -10.45 3.19
C GLY A 507 -11.37 -10.96 4.63
N GLU A 508 -10.38 -11.77 5.03
CA GLU A 508 -10.38 -12.48 6.32
C GLU A 508 -10.13 -11.53 7.52
N ARG A 509 -11.08 -11.49 8.46
CA ARG A 509 -10.98 -10.70 9.70
C ARG A 509 -11.07 -11.62 10.91
N MET A 510 -9.93 -11.83 11.58
CA MET A 510 -9.79 -12.65 12.80
C MET A 510 -10.29 -11.97 14.09
N ARG A 511 -10.92 -10.80 13.98
CA ARG A 511 -11.44 -9.96 15.06
C ARG A 511 -12.72 -9.27 14.58
N PRO A 512 -13.64 -8.91 15.47
CA PRO A 512 -14.75 -8.04 15.12
C PRO A 512 -14.28 -6.70 14.55
N PHE A 513 -15.06 -6.11 13.65
CA PHE A 513 -14.74 -4.87 12.95
C PHE A 513 -16.00 -4.04 12.67
N GLN A 514 -15.85 -2.76 12.32
CA GLN A 514 -16.95 -1.94 11.78
C GLN A 514 -16.62 -1.47 10.36
N LEU A 515 -17.65 -1.06 9.61
CA LEU A 515 -17.50 -0.28 8.40
C LEU A 515 -17.88 1.18 8.65
N GLU A 516 -17.15 2.09 8.01
CA GLU A 516 -17.33 3.55 8.07
C GLU A 516 -17.42 4.08 6.63
N LEU A 517 -18.61 4.54 6.23
CA LEU A 517 -18.87 5.22 4.96
C LEU A 517 -18.54 6.71 5.11
N LEU A 518 -17.67 7.21 4.24
CA LEU A 518 -17.19 8.59 4.20
C LEU A 518 -17.66 9.27 2.92
N GLY A 519 -18.44 10.34 3.04
CA GLY A 519 -18.95 11.10 1.90
C GLY A 519 -18.64 12.60 2.01
N MET A 520 -18.25 13.21 0.89
CA MET A 520 -18.05 14.65 0.79
C MET A 520 -18.58 15.16 -0.54
N VAL A 521 -19.30 16.29 -0.52
CA VAL A 521 -19.83 16.98 -1.69
C VAL A 521 -20.15 18.42 -1.31
N ASP A 522 -19.89 19.36 -2.21
CA ASP A 522 -20.37 20.74 -2.04
C ASP A 522 -21.85 20.82 -2.43
N LEU A 523 -22.73 21.09 -1.46
CA LEU A 523 -24.18 21.25 -1.65
C LEU A 523 -24.59 22.73 -1.87
N ASN A 524 -23.64 23.65 -2.03
CA ASN A 524 -23.87 25.10 -2.20
C ASN A 524 -23.90 25.54 -3.67
N VAL A 525 -23.22 24.80 -4.57
CA VAL A 525 -23.13 25.14 -6.00
C VAL A 525 -24.37 24.69 -6.77
N PRO A 526 -25.10 25.57 -7.47
CA PRO A 526 -26.23 25.17 -8.29
C PRO A 526 -25.79 24.24 -9.45
N GLY A 527 -26.10 22.95 -9.32
CA GLY A 527 -25.78 21.92 -10.32
C GLY A 527 -24.72 20.90 -9.91
N THR A 528 -24.11 21.01 -8.73
CA THR A 528 -23.55 19.82 -8.08
C THR A 528 -24.70 18.92 -7.65
N LYS A 529 -24.54 17.60 -7.79
CA LYS A 529 -25.54 16.62 -7.37
C LYS A 529 -24.94 15.72 -6.28
N GLY A 530 -25.81 15.15 -5.45
CA GLY A 530 -25.43 14.56 -4.17
C GLY A 530 -24.57 13.31 -4.23
N VAL A 531 -24.36 12.72 -3.04
CA VAL A 531 -23.80 11.38 -2.87
C VAL A 531 -24.91 10.47 -2.36
N GLY A 532 -24.98 9.25 -2.87
CA GLY A 532 -25.94 8.22 -2.48
C GLY A 532 -25.28 6.84 -2.41
N VAL A 533 -25.74 6.01 -1.47
CA VAL A 533 -25.38 4.59 -1.34
C VAL A 533 -26.66 3.80 -1.10
N ASP A 534 -26.75 2.63 -1.73
CA ASP A 534 -27.94 1.78 -1.77
C ASP A 534 -27.53 0.30 -2.00
N GLU A 535 -28.47 -0.63 -1.85
CA GLU A 535 -28.31 -2.07 -2.16
C GLU A 535 -27.04 -2.70 -1.57
N ILE A 536 -26.82 -2.47 -0.26
CA ILE A 536 -25.64 -2.95 0.47
C ILE A 536 -25.84 -4.42 0.86
N THR A 537 -24.99 -5.32 0.36
CA THR A 537 -25.05 -6.77 0.65
C THR A 537 -23.67 -7.38 0.89
N PHE A 538 -23.58 -8.36 1.79
CA PHE A 538 -22.37 -9.12 2.09
C PHE A 538 -22.35 -10.48 1.40
N VAL A 539 -21.24 -10.79 0.73
CA VAL A 539 -21.07 -12.03 -0.04
C VAL A 539 -19.84 -12.78 0.46
N ASN A 540 -20.05 -14.07 0.75
CA ASN A 540 -19.03 -15.01 1.25
C ASN A 540 -18.33 -14.58 2.56
N CYS A 541 -19.00 -13.78 3.40
CA CYS A 541 -18.41 -13.29 4.66
C CYS A 541 -18.48 -14.28 5.83
N ASN A 542 -19.39 -15.27 5.82
CA ASN A 542 -19.49 -16.28 6.87
C ASN A 542 -18.19 -17.15 6.94
N PRO A 543 -17.45 -17.13 8.07
CA PRO A 543 -16.15 -17.82 8.17
C PRO A 543 -16.25 -19.35 8.33
N THR A 544 -17.46 -19.90 8.52
CA THR A 544 -17.69 -21.34 8.70
C THR A 544 -17.99 -22.08 7.39
N VAL A 545 -18.43 -21.36 6.36
CA VAL A 545 -18.86 -21.93 5.07
C VAL A 545 -17.66 -22.08 4.13
N ILE A 546 -17.07 -23.28 4.11
CA ILE A 546 -16.03 -23.64 3.13
C ILE A 546 -16.72 -23.89 1.76
N THR A 547 -16.42 -23.06 0.77
CA THR A 547 -16.91 -23.21 -0.60
C THR A 547 -16.07 -24.23 -1.39
N LYS A 548 -16.49 -24.58 -2.61
CA LYS A 548 -15.66 -25.40 -3.51
C LYS A 548 -14.39 -24.66 -3.95
N LYS A 549 -14.49 -23.33 -4.15
CA LYS A 549 -13.38 -22.44 -4.55
C LYS A 549 -12.27 -22.47 -3.50
N ASP A 550 -12.61 -22.45 -2.21
CA ASP A 550 -11.65 -22.52 -1.09
C ASP A 550 -10.77 -23.79 -1.10
N THR A 551 -11.21 -24.87 -1.76
CA THR A 551 -10.46 -26.12 -1.88
C THR A 551 -9.59 -26.21 -3.16
N GLU A 552 -9.69 -25.22 -4.04
CA GLU A 552 -9.02 -25.21 -5.36
C GLU A 552 -7.62 -24.57 -5.26
N LEU A 553 -6.68 -25.36 -4.73
CA LEU A 553 -5.28 -24.95 -4.53
C LEU A 553 -4.48 -24.80 -5.84
N SER A 554 -4.76 -25.64 -6.83
CA SER A 554 -4.16 -25.55 -8.15
C SER A 554 -4.90 -24.49 -8.97
N CYS A 555 -4.20 -23.46 -9.45
CA CYS A 555 -4.78 -22.32 -10.12
C CYS A 555 -3.82 -21.74 -11.18
N ASN A 556 -4.32 -21.59 -12.40
CA ASN A 556 -3.70 -20.86 -13.51
C ASN A 556 -4.39 -19.51 -13.76
N PHE A 557 -5.14 -19.02 -12.75
CA PHE A 557 -5.86 -17.75 -12.69
C PHE A 557 -6.80 -17.35 -13.84
N GLU A 558 -6.98 -18.14 -14.90
CA GLU A 558 -7.78 -17.76 -16.08
C GLU A 558 -9.27 -17.54 -15.82
N ARG A 559 -9.83 -18.21 -14.81
CA ARG A 559 -11.26 -18.13 -14.48
C ARG A 559 -11.53 -17.08 -13.40
N ASP A 560 -10.81 -17.18 -12.30
CA ASP A 560 -10.90 -16.35 -11.09
C ASP A 560 -9.62 -16.54 -10.25
N SER A 561 -9.61 -16.20 -8.96
CA SER A 561 -8.46 -16.40 -8.07
C SER A 561 -8.32 -17.82 -7.51
N CYS A 562 -9.24 -18.74 -7.86
CA CYS A 562 -9.42 -20.04 -7.21
C CYS A 562 -9.45 -19.90 -5.67
N GLY A 563 -8.84 -20.82 -4.92
CA GLY A 563 -8.75 -20.76 -3.46
C GLY A 563 -7.70 -19.79 -2.91
N TRP A 564 -7.24 -18.79 -3.69
CA TRP A 564 -6.22 -17.81 -3.29
C TRP A 564 -6.81 -16.41 -3.09
N TYR A 565 -6.38 -15.74 -2.01
CA TYR A 565 -6.97 -14.50 -1.49
C TYR A 565 -5.87 -13.50 -1.04
N PRO A 566 -5.92 -12.24 -1.49
CA PRO A 566 -4.95 -11.22 -1.04
C PRO A 566 -5.19 -10.77 0.41
N GLU A 567 -4.13 -10.54 1.17
CA GLU A 567 -4.22 -10.09 2.58
C GLU A 567 -4.52 -8.58 2.64
N HIS A 568 -5.78 -8.22 2.87
CA HIS A 568 -6.26 -6.83 3.00
C HIS A 568 -5.87 -6.16 4.35
N ARG A 569 -4.62 -6.35 4.78
CA ARG A 569 -4.01 -5.71 5.97
C ARG A 569 -2.97 -4.62 5.64
N THR A 570 -2.50 -4.56 4.39
CA THR A 570 -1.50 -3.61 3.88
C THR A 570 -1.98 -3.00 2.56
N ASP A 571 -1.56 -1.78 2.22
CA ASP A 571 -1.98 -1.11 0.97
C ASP A 571 -1.32 -1.73 -0.28
N ALA A 572 -0.20 -2.44 -0.08
CA ALA A 572 0.36 -3.32 -1.10
C ALA A 572 -0.48 -4.62 -1.17
N LEU A 573 -1.28 -4.74 -2.24
CA LEU A 573 -2.18 -5.87 -2.49
C LEU A 573 -1.78 -6.64 -3.76
N TRP A 574 -1.95 -7.96 -3.73
CA TRP A 574 -1.88 -8.78 -4.95
C TRP A 574 -3.17 -8.62 -5.75
N GLN A 575 -3.05 -8.51 -7.07
CA GLN A 575 -4.15 -8.28 -8.01
C GLN A 575 -4.05 -9.25 -9.20
N ARG A 576 -5.20 -9.62 -9.76
CA ARG A 576 -5.28 -10.45 -10.96
C ARG A 576 -5.17 -9.56 -12.21
N ALA A 577 -4.15 -9.78 -13.04
CA ALA A 577 -3.82 -8.93 -14.19
C ALA A 577 -3.61 -9.75 -15.47
N SER A 578 -3.83 -9.12 -16.63
CA SER A 578 -3.61 -9.72 -17.96
C SER A 578 -2.56 -8.99 -18.80
N MET A 579 -2.49 -7.66 -18.71
CA MET A 579 -1.55 -6.82 -19.48
C MET A 579 -0.62 -5.96 -18.61
N GLN A 580 -0.64 -6.12 -17.28
CA GLN A 580 0.11 -5.28 -16.34
C GLN A 580 1.16 -6.12 -15.60
N GLY A 581 2.40 -5.64 -15.54
CA GLY A 581 3.53 -6.38 -14.98
C GLY A 581 4.47 -6.89 -16.08
N PRO A 582 4.65 -8.21 -16.26
CA PRO A 582 5.41 -8.76 -17.40
C PRO A 582 4.80 -8.35 -18.76
N GLY A 583 3.50 -8.05 -18.81
CA GLY A 583 2.78 -7.71 -20.05
C GLY A 583 2.34 -8.92 -20.88
N TYR A 584 2.62 -10.13 -20.40
CA TYR A 584 2.17 -11.41 -20.95
C TYR A 584 2.03 -12.45 -19.83
N ASP A 585 1.07 -13.33 -20.01
CA ASP A 585 0.72 -14.45 -19.13
C ASP A 585 1.62 -15.69 -19.42
N HIS A 586 1.76 -16.63 -18.47
CA HIS A 586 2.51 -17.88 -18.72
C HIS A 586 1.64 -18.94 -19.40
N THR A 587 0.38 -19.08 -18.97
CA THR A 587 -0.54 -20.14 -19.38
C THR A 587 -0.84 -20.10 -20.88
N THR A 588 -1.10 -18.90 -21.42
CA THR A 588 -1.62 -18.65 -22.77
C THR A 588 -0.98 -17.47 -23.49
N SER A 589 -0.07 -16.73 -22.85
CA SER A 589 0.51 -15.43 -23.26
C SER A 589 -0.42 -14.21 -23.29
N GLN A 590 -1.75 -14.38 -23.27
CA GLN A 590 -2.75 -13.28 -23.29
C GLN A 590 -3.83 -13.39 -22.19
N GLY A 591 -3.65 -14.34 -21.27
CA GLY A 591 -4.57 -14.68 -20.20
C GLY A 591 -4.32 -13.89 -18.92
N HIS A 592 -4.25 -14.55 -17.76
CA HIS A 592 -4.27 -13.89 -16.46
C HIS A 592 -3.35 -14.54 -15.42
N PHE A 593 -2.66 -13.70 -14.64
CA PHE A 593 -1.76 -14.10 -13.55
C PHE A 593 -1.98 -13.22 -12.32
N MET A 594 -1.41 -13.62 -11.17
CA MET A 594 -1.40 -12.79 -9.96
C MET A 594 -0.15 -11.92 -9.92
N TYR A 595 -0.34 -10.62 -9.69
CA TYR A 595 0.65 -9.57 -9.83
C TYR A 595 0.67 -8.65 -8.61
N LEU A 596 1.82 -8.07 -8.30
CA LEU A 596 1.95 -6.99 -7.31
C LEU A 596 2.37 -5.70 -8.03
N ASP A 597 1.45 -4.74 -8.10
CA ASP A 597 1.73 -3.45 -8.77
C ASP A 597 2.82 -2.66 -8.03
N PRO A 598 3.93 -2.29 -8.71
CA PRO A 598 4.94 -1.44 -8.11
C PRO A 598 4.46 0.01 -7.89
N THR A 599 3.40 0.47 -8.58
CA THR A 599 2.99 1.88 -8.57
C THR A 599 2.02 2.28 -7.46
N MET A 600 1.32 1.33 -6.82
CA MET A 600 0.55 1.61 -5.60
C MET A 600 1.48 2.13 -4.47
N PRO A 601 1.18 3.29 -3.85
CA PRO A 601 2.00 3.86 -2.78
C PRO A 601 1.78 3.13 -1.44
N PRO A 602 2.83 2.62 -0.78
CA PRO A 602 2.69 1.94 0.51
C PRO A 602 2.57 2.95 1.66
N ALA A 603 1.37 3.14 2.22
CA ALA A 603 1.16 3.96 3.40
C ALA A 603 1.54 3.22 4.71
N ARG A 604 1.36 1.89 4.75
CA ARG A 604 1.71 0.96 5.85
C ARG A 604 2.07 -0.43 5.33
N GLY A 605 3.31 -0.86 5.61
CA GLY A 605 3.79 -2.23 5.38
C GLY A 605 4.97 -2.32 4.41
N LYS A 606 5.73 -3.42 4.48
CA LYS A 606 6.86 -3.73 3.57
C LYS A 606 6.62 -4.94 2.68
N SER A 607 5.52 -5.66 2.89
CA SER A 607 5.22 -6.92 2.20
C SER A 607 3.73 -6.99 1.86
N ALA A 608 3.42 -7.52 0.68
CA ALA A 608 2.07 -7.95 0.30
C ALA A 608 1.95 -9.46 0.43
N ARG A 609 0.78 -9.99 0.80
CA ARG A 609 0.54 -11.44 0.91
C ARG A 609 -0.64 -11.93 0.08
N LEU A 610 -0.49 -13.14 -0.44
CA LEU A 610 -1.51 -13.92 -1.13
C LEU A 610 -1.57 -15.28 -0.41
N LEU A 611 -2.70 -15.58 0.22
CA LEU A 611 -2.88 -16.76 1.07
C LEU A 611 -4.02 -17.64 0.58
N THR A 612 -3.98 -18.92 0.94
CA THR A 612 -5.11 -19.84 0.71
C THR A 612 -6.14 -19.73 1.83
N ALA A 613 -7.36 -20.19 1.59
CA ALA A 613 -8.24 -20.63 2.67
C ALA A 613 -7.60 -21.77 3.49
N LEU A 614 -8.19 -22.10 4.65
CA LEU A 614 -7.62 -23.01 5.65
C LEU A 614 -7.80 -24.51 5.27
N GLN A 615 -6.73 -25.12 4.75
CA GLN A 615 -6.69 -26.45 4.13
C GLN A 615 -6.54 -27.62 5.12
N VAL A 616 -6.90 -28.82 4.69
CA VAL A 616 -6.65 -30.10 5.38
C VAL A 616 -5.65 -30.93 4.56
N PRO A 617 -4.56 -31.46 5.14
CA PRO A 617 -3.53 -32.19 4.38
C PRO A 617 -4.07 -33.55 3.85
N PRO A 618 -4.05 -33.80 2.53
CA PRO A 618 -4.54 -35.06 1.95
C PRO A 618 -3.51 -36.21 2.04
N SER A 619 -2.24 -35.91 2.34
CA SER A 619 -1.16 -36.90 2.48
C SER A 619 0.02 -36.34 3.27
N HIS A 620 1.00 -37.18 3.65
CA HIS A 620 2.19 -36.75 4.40
C HIS A 620 3.18 -35.88 3.60
N ASN A 621 3.19 -36.00 2.26
CA ASN A 621 4.07 -35.23 1.38
C ASN A 621 3.31 -34.87 0.11
N GLU A 622 3.24 -33.59 -0.19
CA GLU A 622 2.70 -33.05 -1.44
C GLU A 622 3.80 -32.27 -2.18
N CYS A 623 3.71 -32.17 -3.50
CA CYS A 623 4.57 -31.32 -4.30
C CYS A 623 3.75 -30.17 -4.86
N LEU A 624 4.10 -28.96 -4.42
CA LEU A 624 3.64 -27.73 -5.01
C LEU A 624 4.66 -27.29 -6.08
N SER A 625 4.17 -26.99 -7.27
CA SER A 625 4.92 -26.27 -8.31
C SER A 625 4.17 -25.02 -8.74
N PHE A 626 4.90 -23.97 -9.11
CA PHE A 626 4.35 -22.69 -9.55
C PHE A 626 5.33 -22.01 -10.50
N TRP A 627 4.83 -21.08 -11.31
CA TRP A 627 5.66 -20.17 -12.09
C TRP A 627 5.71 -18.80 -11.43
N TYR A 628 6.83 -18.11 -11.62
CA TYR A 628 7.06 -16.79 -11.03
C TYR A 628 7.84 -15.88 -11.99
N HIS A 629 7.59 -14.57 -11.88
CA HIS A 629 8.27 -13.52 -12.61
C HIS A 629 8.84 -12.50 -11.61
N LEU A 630 10.14 -12.19 -11.71
CA LEU A 630 10.85 -11.22 -10.86
C LEU A 630 11.79 -10.42 -11.75
N TYR A 631 11.38 -9.22 -12.18
CA TYR A 631 12.08 -8.49 -13.25
C TYR A 631 12.14 -6.97 -13.01
N GLY A 632 13.36 -6.41 -13.11
CA GLY A 632 13.66 -5.00 -12.88
C GLY A 632 14.49 -4.74 -11.60
N PRO A 633 14.84 -3.48 -11.31
CA PRO A 633 15.95 -3.17 -10.41
C PRO A 633 15.65 -3.18 -8.90
N GLN A 634 14.38 -3.15 -8.46
CA GLN A 634 14.02 -2.97 -7.03
C GLN A 634 12.86 -3.89 -6.57
N ILE A 635 12.95 -5.15 -6.98
CA ILE A 635 11.97 -6.21 -6.69
C ILE A 635 11.79 -6.47 -5.19
N GLY A 636 12.92 -6.55 -4.46
CA GLY A 636 12.95 -7.15 -3.13
C GLY A 636 12.97 -8.67 -3.18
N THR A 637 12.06 -9.32 -2.46
CA THR A 637 12.06 -10.78 -2.20
C THR A 637 10.65 -11.36 -2.30
N LEU A 638 10.47 -12.46 -3.04
CA LEU A 638 9.29 -13.31 -2.99
C LEU A 638 9.57 -14.56 -2.13
N ARG A 639 8.64 -14.92 -1.24
CA ARG A 639 8.70 -16.11 -0.37
C ARG A 639 7.44 -16.96 -0.54
N LEU A 640 7.58 -18.26 -0.31
CA LEU A 640 6.49 -19.21 -0.07
C LEU A 640 6.67 -19.83 1.32
N MET A 641 5.60 -19.80 2.13
CA MET A 641 5.57 -20.29 3.50
C MET A 641 4.37 -21.23 3.72
N LEU A 642 4.55 -22.19 4.62
CA LEU A 642 3.49 -23.05 5.16
C LEU A 642 3.19 -22.61 6.59
N ARG A 643 1.97 -22.15 6.85
CA ARG A 643 1.49 -21.74 8.17
C ARG A 643 0.51 -22.80 8.70
N ARG A 644 0.80 -23.43 9.85
CA ARG A 644 -0.16 -24.31 10.55
C ARG A 644 -0.76 -23.60 11.76
N VAL A 645 -2.00 -23.93 12.09
CA VAL A 645 -2.68 -23.35 13.25
C VAL A 645 -1.93 -23.72 14.54
N GLY A 646 -1.36 -22.72 15.21
CA GLY A 646 -0.60 -22.89 16.47
C GLY A 646 0.91 -23.17 16.31
N GLU A 647 1.43 -23.30 15.08
CA GLU A 647 2.88 -23.42 14.81
C GLU A 647 3.46 -22.10 14.26
N ALA A 648 4.79 -22.04 14.10
CA ALA A 648 5.48 -20.93 13.43
C ALA A 648 5.58 -21.16 11.91
N ASP A 649 5.63 -20.07 11.13
CA ASP A 649 5.65 -20.10 9.66
C ASP A 649 6.89 -20.84 9.09
N MET A 650 6.67 -22.04 8.54
CA MET A 650 7.72 -22.85 7.93
C MET A 650 8.03 -22.31 6.53
N HIS A 651 9.25 -21.79 6.35
CA HIS A 651 9.70 -21.25 5.07
C HIS A 651 10.05 -22.38 4.09
N LEU A 652 9.35 -22.44 2.96
CA LEU A 652 9.55 -23.48 1.94
C LEU A 652 10.54 -23.04 0.86
N TRP A 653 10.39 -21.81 0.37
CA TRP A 653 11.12 -21.27 -0.78
C TRP A 653 11.20 -19.75 -0.69
N ALA A 654 12.28 -19.15 -1.20
CA ALA A 654 12.36 -17.71 -1.44
C ALA A 654 13.36 -17.38 -2.56
N ARG A 655 13.19 -16.22 -3.19
CA ARG A 655 14.12 -15.60 -4.16
C ARG A 655 14.13 -14.08 -4.01
N THR A 656 15.24 -13.45 -4.37
CA THR A 656 15.53 -12.02 -4.14
C THR A 656 16.20 -11.42 -5.37
N GLY A 657 15.86 -10.17 -5.72
CA GLY A 657 16.45 -9.46 -6.86
C GLY A 657 15.79 -9.77 -8.20
N THR A 658 16.46 -9.38 -9.29
CA THR A 658 15.99 -9.66 -10.66
C THR A 658 16.42 -11.06 -11.11
N HIS A 659 15.54 -11.73 -11.83
CA HIS A 659 15.75 -13.02 -12.47
C HIS A 659 15.66 -12.92 -14.00
N GLY A 660 15.66 -11.71 -14.56
CA GLY A 660 15.43 -11.45 -15.98
C GLY A 660 13.96 -11.50 -16.39
N ASN A 661 13.64 -10.99 -17.58
CA ASN A 661 12.29 -10.84 -18.12
C ASN A 661 11.73 -12.17 -18.66
N ARG A 662 11.63 -13.20 -17.81
CA ARG A 662 11.02 -14.48 -18.15
C ARG A 662 10.28 -15.08 -16.97
N TRP A 663 9.29 -15.90 -17.26
CA TRP A 663 8.73 -16.83 -16.27
C TRP A 663 9.75 -17.92 -15.93
N HIS A 664 9.84 -18.24 -14.63
CA HIS A 664 10.68 -19.31 -14.08
C HIS A 664 9.80 -20.27 -13.28
N GLN A 665 10.07 -21.57 -13.37
CA GLN A 665 9.35 -22.58 -12.57
C GLN A 665 10.06 -22.83 -11.22
N ALA A 666 9.26 -23.02 -10.18
CA ALA A 666 9.69 -23.39 -8.84
C ALA A 666 8.93 -24.61 -8.31
N TRP A 667 9.53 -25.28 -7.32
CA TRP A 667 9.00 -26.46 -6.65
C TRP A 667 9.23 -26.37 -5.14
N ALA A 668 8.28 -26.87 -4.36
CA ALA A 668 8.36 -26.99 -2.90
C ALA A 668 7.61 -28.24 -2.42
N THR A 669 8.28 -29.11 -1.68
CA THR A 669 7.64 -30.25 -1.00
C THR A 669 6.95 -29.76 0.28
N LEU A 670 5.65 -30.01 0.41
CA LEU A 670 4.85 -29.78 1.61
C LEU A 670 4.91 -31.04 2.47
N SER A 671 5.80 -31.08 3.46
CA SER A 671 5.91 -32.21 4.39
C SER A 671 5.10 -31.99 5.66
N HIS A 672 4.10 -32.84 5.88
CA HIS A 672 3.21 -32.82 7.05
C HIS A 672 3.55 -33.97 8.02
N PRO A 673 3.52 -33.75 9.35
CA PRO A 673 3.84 -34.81 10.31
C PRO A 673 2.89 -36.02 10.18
N PRO A 674 3.36 -37.25 10.51
CA PRO A 674 2.48 -38.38 10.72
C PRO A 674 1.34 -38.04 11.68
N ASP A 675 0.14 -38.54 11.37
CA ASP A 675 -1.10 -38.37 12.14
C ASP A 675 -1.57 -36.91 12.37
N SER A 676 -0.96 -35.91 11.69
CA SER A 676 -1.36 -34.51 11.85
C SER A 676 -2.63 -34.18 11.06
N VAL A 677 -3.70 -33.84 11.80
CA VAL A 677 -4.93 -33.22 11.27
C VAL A 677 -4.85 -31.68 11.38
N ALA A 678 -3.67 -31.11 11.67
CA ALA A 678 -3.50 -29.67 11.81
C ALA A 678 -3.69 -28.97 10.46
N LYS A 679 -4.72 -28.13 10.37
CA LYS A 679 -5.01 -27.36 9.16
C LYS A 679 -3.92 -26.32 8.87
N TYR A 680 -3.76 -25.97 7.59
CA TYR A 680 -2.71 -25.05 7.14
C TYR A 680 -3.19 -24.02 6.10
N HIS A 681 -2.43 -22.93 5.98
CA HIS A 681 -2.46 -22.03 4.83
C HIS A 681 -1.14 -22.12 4.08
N LEU A 682 -1.19 -21.98 2.76
CA LEU A 682 -0.03 -21.60 1.96
C LEU A 682 -0.04 -20.07 1.81
N VAL A 683 1.14 -19.46 1.90
CA VAL A 683 1.29 -18.00 1.88
C VAL A 683 2.44 -17.61 0.95
N PHE A 684 2.12 -16.91 -0.13
CA PHE A 684 3.09 -16.14 -0.90
C PHE A 684 3.26 -14.76 -0.27
N GLU A 685 4.49 -14.40 0.10
CA GLU A 685 4.83 -13.08 0.65
C GLU A 685 5.82 -12.37 -0.27
N ALA A 686 5.43 -11.22 -0.81
CA ALA A 686 6.26 -10.37 -1.65
C ALA A 686 6.70 -9.14 -0.85
N GLN A 687 7.94 -9.17 -0.34
CA GLN A 687 8.57 -8.08 0.39
C GLN A 687 9.34 -7.16 -0.56
N ARG A 688 8.84 -5.95 -0.84
CA ARG A 688 9.47 -5.01 -1.78
C ARG A 688 10.66 -4.26 -1.15
N ASN A 689 11.67 -3.92 -1.96
CA ASN A 689 12.80 -3.09 -1.52
C ASN A 689 12.91 -1.72 -2.22
N GLY A 690 12.02 -1.42 -3.18
CA GLY A 690 11.87 -0.08 -3.77
C GLY A 690 10.67 0.05 -4.71
N TYR A 691 10.71 1.05 -5.59
CA TYR A 691 9.55 1.50 -6.38
C TYR A 691 9.51 0.96 -7.81
N HIS A 692 10.48 0.13 -8.23
CA HIS A 692 10.67 -0.28 -9.62
C HIS A 692 10.81 -1.80 -9.79
N GLY A 693 10.19 -2.34 -10.83
CA GLY A 693 10.23 -3.76 -11.19
C GLY A 693 9.03 -4.54 -10.64
N ASN A 694 8.80 -5.72 -11.22
CA ASN A 694 7.56 -6.48 -11.11
C ASN A 694 7.73 -7.79 -10.32
N ILE A 695 6.70 -8.17 -9.56
CA ILE A 695 6.53 -9.52 -9.00
C ILE A 695 5.22 -10.10 -9.54
N ALA A 696 5.26 -11.31 -10.11
CA ALA A 696 4.07 -12.07 -10.46
C ALA A 696 4.23 -13.57 -10.15
N VAL A 697 3.11 -14.27 -9.97
CA VAL A 697 3.02 -15.74 -9.84
C VAL A 697 1.85 -16.28 -10.66
N ASP A 698 2.03 -17.48 -11.21
CA ASP A 698 1.06 -18.15 -12.09
C ASP A 698 1.21 -19.70 -12.06
N ASP A 699 0.31 -20.42 -12.73
CA ASP A 699 0.34 -21.87 -12.98
C ASP A 699 0.65 -22.71 -11.72
N ILE A 700 -0.04 -22.38 -10.62
CA ILE A 700 0.11 -23.08 -9.34
C ILE A 700 -0.52 -24.47 -9.48
N THR A 701 0.23 -25.52 -9.14
CA THR A 701 -0.21 -26.91 -9.19
C THR A 701 0.25 -27.65 -7.94
N VAL A 702 -0.68 -28.29 -7.22
CA VAL A 702 -0.38 -29.19 -6.10
C VAL A 702 -0.70 -30.63 -6.49
N ARG A 703 0.21 -31.57 -6.19
CA ARG A 703 0.03 -33.01 -6.43
C ARG A 703 0.51 -33.86 -5.24
N PRO A 704 -0.05 -35.05 -5.00
CA PRO A 704 0.46 -35.98 -3.98
C PRO A 704 1.88 -36.47 -4.29
N GLY A 705 2.66 -36.75 -3.23
CA GLY A 705 4.06 -37.19 -3.31
C GLY A 705 5.06 -36.04 -3.26
N PRO A 706 6.35 -36.31 -2.96
CA PRO A 706 7.39 -35.27 -2.90
C PRO A 706 7.71 -34.68 -4.28
N CYS A 707 8.36 -33.52 -4.30
CA CYS A 707 8.91 -32.96 -5.52
C CYS A 707 10.19 -33.68 -5.97
N TRP A 708 10.57 -33.47 -7.25
CA TRP A 708 11.94 -33.71 -7.71
C TRP A 708 12.88 -32.65 -7.13
N ALA A 709 14.17 -33.00 -7.00
CA ALA A 709 15.20 -32.07 -6.52
C ALA A 709 15.28 -30.80 -7.39
N PRO A 710 15.29 -29.60 -6.79
CA PRO A 710 15.10 -28.35 -7.52
C PRO A 710 16.30 -28.00 -8.40
N ARG A 711 16.03 -27.47 -9.60
CA ARG A 711 17.06 -27.00 -10.56
C ARG A 711 17.89 -25.79 -10.10
N ARG A 712 17.55 -25.16 -8.97
CA ARG A 712 18.28 -24.03 -8.35
C ARG A 712 18.26 -24.15 -6.82
N CYS A 713 19.43 -24.12 -6.16
CA CYS A 713 19.57 -24.10 -4.70
C CYS A 713 20.71 -23.17 -4.23
N SER A 714 20.36 -22.11 -3.51
CA SER A 714 21.29 -21.15 -2.88
C SER A 714 21.52 -21.40 -1.38
N PHE A 715 20.95 -22.46 -0.82
CA PHE A 715 20.94 -22.80 0.62
C PHE A 715 20.37 -21.74 1.59
N GLU A 716 19.96 -20.56 1.11
CA GLU A 716 19.55 -19.40 1.91
C GLU A 716 18.39 -19.65 2.88
N ASN A 717 17.46 -20.56 2.54
CA ASN A 717 16.27 -20.85 3.35
C ASN A 717 16.20 -22.30 3.86
N SER A 718 16.73 -23.27 3.10
CA SER A 718 16.67 -24.70 3.43
C SER A 718 17.88 -25.44 2.85
N ALA A 719 17.97 -26.75 3.08
CA ALA A 719 18.97 -27.61 2.44
C ALA A 719 18.56 -28.09 1.02
N CYS A 720 17.41 -27.68 0.48
CA CYS A 720 16.93 -28.06 -0.85
C CYS A 720 16.89 -29.59 -1.12
N GLY A 721 16.60 -30.41 -0.11
CA GLY A 721 16.63 -31.88 -0.23
C GLY A 721 18.02 -32.53 -0.11
N PHE A 722 19.10 -31.74 0.06
CA PHE A 722 20.43 -32.31 0.27
C PHE A 722 20.58 -32.96 1.65
N SER A 723 21.22 -34.13 1.67
CA SER A 723 21.50 -34.94 2.86
C SER A 723 23.00 -35.21 3.00
N SER A 724 23.51 -35.18 4.24
CA SER A 724 24.92 -35.49 4.53
C SER A 724 25.10 -36.94 4.95
N SER A 725 26.17 -37.58 4.49
CA SER A 725 26.58 -38.93 4.92
C SER A 725 28.10 -39.14 4.87
N GLY A 726 28.61 -40.21 5.49
CA GLY A 726 30.05 -40.50 5.58
C GLY A 726 30.66 -40.18 6.95
N GLN A 727 31.99 -40.05 7.02
CA GLN A 727 32.68 -39.43 8.15
C GLN A 727 32.87 -37.94 7.84
N GLY A 728 32.70 -37.08 8.84
CA GLY A 728 32.55 -35.64 8.63
C GLY A 728 31.11 -35.29 8.18
N ALA A 729 30.53 -34.24 8.76
CA ALA A 729 29.18 -33.79 8.44
C ALA A 729 29.23 -32.50 7.62
N TRP A 730 28.59 -32.49 6.46
CA TRP A 730 28.25 -31.27 5.76
C TRP A 730 27.14 -30.54 6.52
N GLN A 731 27.38 -29.28 6.86
CA GLN A 731 26.49 -28.46 7.66
C GLN A 731 26.15 -27.16 6.93
N ARG A 732 24.89 -26.75 7.01
CA ARG A 732 24.41 -25.47 6.54
C ARG A 732 24.78 -24.40 7.57
N GLN A 733 25.69 -23.48 7.24
CA GLN A 733 26.23 -22.47 8.17
C GLN A 733 26.16 -21.07 7.56
N SER A 734 26.33 -20.04 8.41
CA SER A 734 26.60 -18.65 8.00
C SER A 734 27.71 -18.04 8.85
N ASN A 735 28.28 -16.93 8.39
CA ASN A 735 29.39 -16.20 9.02
C ASN A 735 29.08 -15.60 10.42
N VAL A 736 27.85 -15.75 10.93
CA VAL A 736 27.39 -15.23 12.24
C VAL A 736 27.13 -16.32 13.27
N THR A 737 26.77 -17.54 12.84
CA THR A 737 26.62 -18.70 13.74
C THR A 737 28.00 -19.20 14.16
N GLY A 738 28.50 -18.74 15.30
CA GLY A 738 29.89 -18.90 15.77
C GLY A 738 30.32 -20.33 16.12
N SER A 739 30.43 -21.20 15.11
CA SER A 739 31.17 -22.46 15.19
C SER A 739 32.69 -22.19 15.27
N ALA A 740 33.46 -23.18 15.72
CA ALA A 740 34.88 -23.00 16.08
C ALA A 740 35.82 -22.71 14.89
N ILE A 741 35.40 -22.97 13.66
CA ILE A 741 36.15 -22.66 12.43
C ILE A 741 35.43 -21.53 11.69
N ARG A 742 36.16 -20.44 11.43
CA ARG A 742 35.66 -19.32 10.62
C ARG A 742 35.64 -19.74 9.15
N GLY A 743 34.46 -20.14 8.67
CA GLY A 743 34.19 -20.37 7.25
C GLY A 743 34.40 -19.12 6.38
N PRO A 744 34.19 -19.23 5.06
CA PRO A 744 34.38 -18.11 4.15
C PRO A 744 33.38 -16.99 4.45
N GLN A 745 33.80 -15.73 4.27
CA GLN A 745 32.84 -14.63 4.27
C GLN A 745 32.05 -14.67 2.96
N LYS A 746 30.71 -14.79 3.04
CA LYS A 746 29.84 -14.72 1.87
C LYS A 746 29.75 -13.26 1.39
N LYS A 747 30.79 -12.84 0.65
CA LYS A 747 30.78 -11.62 -0.17
C LYS A 747 30.13 -12.00 -1.50
N THR A 748 28.80 -12.13 -1.49
CA THR A 748 28.08 -12.81 -2.57
C THR A 748 28.04 -12.00 -3.86
N ASP A 749 28.51 -12.61 -4.94
CA ASP A 749 28.34 -12.10 -6.30
C ASP A 749 26.94 -12.47 -6.88
N MET A 750 25.93 -12.67 -6.00
CA MET A 750 24.55 -13.08 -6.32
C MET A 750 23.49 -12.33 -5.47
N GLY A 751 23.75 -11.08 -5.05
CA GLY A 751 22.76 -10.22 -4.36
C GLY A 751 22.38 -10.60 -2.92
N HIS A 752 22.73 -11.80 -2.46
CA HIS A 752 22.50 -12.23 -1.08
C HIS A 752 23.40 -11.51 -0.07
N SER A 753 22.84 -11.25 1.12
CA SER A 753 23.47 -10.42 2.15
C SER A 753 24.73 -11.05 2.77
N LEU A 754 25.49 -10.24 3.54
CA LEU A 754 26.62 -10.68 4.39
C LEU A 754 26.26 -11.73 5.47
N LEU A 755 24.98 -12.12 5.56
CA LEU A 755 24.39 -13.09 6.50
C LEU A 755 23.94 -14.38 5.80
N GLY A 756 24.15 -14.50 4.49
CA GLY A 756 23.71 -15.65 3.69
C GLY A 756 24.38 -16.96 4.11
N HIS A 757 23.78 -18.07 3.69
CA HIS A 757 24.12 -19.43 4.09
C HIS A 757 24.80 -20.21 2.96
N TYR A 758 25.60 -21.21 3.32
CA TYR A 758 26.22 -22.17 2.40
C TYR A 758 26.34 -23.55 3.08
N MET A 759 26.64 -24.58 2.30
CA MET A 759 27.02 -25.89 2.83
C MET A 759 28.54 -25.96 3.03
N MET A 760 28.96 -26.31 4.24
CA MET A 760 30.37 -26.38 4.64
C MET A 760 30.67 -27.73 5.27
N VAL A 761 31.86 -28.27 5.03
CA VAL A 761 32.43 -29.39 5.78
C VAL A 761 33.81 -29.02 6.31
N ASP A 762 34.05 -29.35 7.57
CA ASP A 762 35.35 -29.26 8.22
C ASP A 762 36.25 -30.39 7.70
N THR A 763 37.42 -30.02 7.15
CA THR A 763 38.41 -30.96 6.61
C THR A 763 39.63 -31.15 7.52
N SER A 764 39.54 -30.64 8.76
CA SER A 764 40.55 -30.84 9.80
C SER A 764 40.63 -32.32 10.22
N PRO A 765 41.82 -32.85 10.61
CA PRO A 765 42.03 -34.24 11.03
C PRO A 765 41.05 -34.77 12.07
N SER A 766 40.55 -33.89 12.93
CA SER A 766 39.60 -34.16 14.01
C SER A 766 38.15 -34.37 13.55
N ALA A 767 37.77 -33.85 12.38
CA ALA A 767 36.44 -33.98 11.79
C ALA A 767 36.41 -34.90 10.56
N LEU A 768 37.42 -34.79 9.70
CA LEU A 768 37.60 -35.59 8.49
C LEU A 768 39.07 -36.06 8.39
N PRO A 769 39.39 -37.27 8.89
CA PRO A 769 40.74 -37.81 8.85
C PRO A 769 41.32 -37.91 7.42
N GLN A 770 42.65 -37.91 7.29
CA GLN A 770 43.32 -37.94 6.00
C GLN A 770 42.82 -39.10 5.11
N GLY A 771 42.33 -38.77 3.91
CA GLY A 771 41.82 -39.74 2.94
C GLY A 771 40.41 -40.29 3.22
N GLN A 772 39.75 -39.88 4.31
CA GLN A 772 38.32 -40.13 4.50
C GLN A 772 37.47 -39.15 3.69
N ALA A 773 36.21 -39.53 3.44
CA ALA A 773 35.28 -38.78 2.59
C ALA A 773 33.96 -38.42 3.31
N ALA A 774 33.55 -37.16 3.17
CA ALA A 774 32.24 -36.65 3.55
C ALA A 774 31.40 -36.41 2.28
N LEU A 775 30.18 -36.95 2.25
CA LEU A 775 29.27 -36.90 1.11
C LEU A 775 28.09 -35.97 1.38
N LEU A 776 27.73 -35.18 0.36
CA LEU A 776 26.52 -34.37 0.32
C LEU A 776 25.73 -34.73 -0.95
N THR A 777 24.58 -35.38 -0.74
CA THR A 777 23.79 -36.05 -1.80
C THR A 777 22.42 -35.40 -1.95
N SER A 778 22.02 -35.09 -3.18
CA SER A 778 20.70 -34.53 -3.50
C SER A 778 19.56 -35.56 -3.36
N GLU A 779 18.33 -35.06 -3.33
CA GLU A 779 17.15 -35.81 -3.78
C GLU A 779 17.25 -36.14 -5.29
N GLU A 780 16.29 -36.89 -5.82
CA GLU A 780 16.31 -37.30 -7.24
C GLU A 780 15.93 -36.15 -8.17
N HIS A 781 16.77 -35.89 -9.15
CA HIS A 781 16.46 -35.06 -10.32
C HIS A 781 15.85 -35.94 -11.42
N SER A 782 14.99 -35.34 -12.25
CA SER A 782 14.43 -36.00 -13.43
C SER A 782 15.51 -36.27 -14.51
N PRO A 783 15.31 -37.26 -15.39
CA PRO A 783 16.13 -37.44 -16.60
C PRO A 783 16.23 -36.15 -17.43
N LEU A 784 17.31 -35.99 -18.21
CA LEU A 784 17.47 -34.86 -19.13
C LEU A 784 17.40 -35.33 -20.59
N ALA A 785 16.47 -34.75 -21.36
CA ALA A 785 16.29 -35.07 -22.78
C ALA A 785 17.39 -34.49 -23.70
N GLN A 786 18.18 -33.55 -23.18
CA GLN A 786 19.34 -32.92 -23.81
C GLN A 786 20.48 -32.83 -22.78
N PRO A 787 21.74 -32.57 -23.19
CA PRO A 787 22.78 -32.17 -22.24
C PRO A 787 22.34 -30.94 -21.45
N GLY A 788 22.66 -30.92 -20.15
CA GLY A 788 22.47 -29.76 -19.28
C GLY A 788 23.78 -29.37 -18.60
N CYS A 789 23.88 -28.12 -18.16
CA CYS A 789 25.04 -27.60 -17.47
C CYS A 789 24.80 -27.53 -15.96
N LEU A 790 25.59 -28.23 -15.17
CA LEU A 790 25.57 -28.19 -13.71
C LEU A 790 26.62 -27.18 -13.21
N THR A 791 26.17 -26.00 -12.80
CA THR A 791 27.03 -24.96 -12.20
C THR A 791 26.85 -24.89 -10.68
N PHE A 792 27.92 -24.63 -9.94
CA PHE A 792 27.89 -24.45 -8.48
C PHE A 792 29.07 -23.58 -8.03
N TRP A 793 28.91 -22.79 -6.99
CA TRP A 793 30.02 -22.08 -6.38
C TRP A 793 30.72 -22.95 -5.32
N TYR A 794 32.03 -22.86 -5.22
CA TYR A 794 32.82 -23.56 -4.20
C TYR A 794 33.94 -22.69 -3.63
N HIS A 795 34.34 -22.99 -2.40
CA HIS A 795 35.46 -22.33 -1.72
C HIS A 795 36.35 -23.36 -1.01
N LEU A 796 37.66 -23.23 -1.21
CA LEU A 796 38.70 -24.09 -0.61
C LEU A 796 39.56 -23.26 0.34
N SER A 797 39.61 -23.62 1.63
CA SER A 797 40.43 -22.91 2.62
C SER A 797 41.93 -22.94 2.26
N LEU A 798 42.69 -21.88 2.58
CA LEU A 798 44.08 -21.66 2.13
C LEU A 798 45.01 -22.88 2.29
N HIS A 799 45.01 -23.53 3.46
CA HIS A 799 46.06 -24.45 3.90
C HIS A 799 45.92 -25.89 3.38
N ASN A 800 45.54 -26.06 2.10
CA ASN A 800 45.29 -27.35 1.45
C ASN A 800 44.24 -28.22 2.18
N PRO A 801 42.93 -28.03 1.91
CA PRO A 801 41.88 -28.78 2.58
C PRO A 801 41.79 -30.24 2.10
N GLY A 802 42.34 -30.51 0.91
CA GLY A 802 42.24 -31.78 0.21
C GLY A 802 41.54 -31.62 -1.12
N THR A 803 40.60 -32.52 -1.44
CA THR A 803 39.97 -32.60 -2.76
C THR A 803 38.46 -32.49 -2.67
N LEU A 804 37.85 -31.64 -3.51
CA LEU A 804 36.43 -31.65 -3.79
C LEU A 804 36.20 -32.37 -5.13
N ARG A 805 35.31 -33.37 -5.13
CA ARG A 805 34.80 -34.03 -6.34
C ARG A 805 33.30 -33.86 -6.44
N VAL A 806 32.79 -33.85 -7.67
CA VAL A 806 31.34 -33.95 -7.93
C VAL A 806 31.09 -35.18 -8.80
N HIS A 807 30.05 -35.92 -8.45
CA HIS A 807 29.62 -37.11 -9.15
C HIS A 807 28.15 -36.98 -9.56
N VAL A 808 27.83 -37.59 -10.70
CA VAL A 808 26.47 -37.92 -11.13
C VAL A 808 26.21 -39.37 -10.78
N GLU A 809 25.11 -39.67 -10.11
CA GLU A 809 24.73 -41.02 -9.70
C GLU A 809 23.37 -41.41 -10.30
N GLU A 810 23.39 -42.29 -11.29
CA GLU A 810 22.21 -43.00 -11.85
C GLU A 810 22.16 -44.41 -11.23
N ASP A 811 22.37 -45.49 -12.01
CA ASP A 811 22.64 -46.82 -11.44
C ASP A 811 24.07 -46.95 -10.89
N LYS A 812 24.95 -45.99 -11.20
CA LYS A 812 26.38 -45.97 -10.86
C LYS A 812 26.87 -44.53 -10.67
N LYS A 813 27.75 -44.32 -9.70
CA LYS A 813 28.42 -43.05 -9.41
C LYS A 813 29.55 -42.76 -10.41
N ARG A 814 29.37 -41.78 -11.30
CA ARG A 814 30.34 -41.27 -12.29
C ARG A 814 30.95 -39.95 -11.79
N GLN A 815 32.26 -39.87 -11.59
CA GLN A 815 32.95 -38.60 -11.30
C GLN A 815 32.89 -37.70 -12.54
N VAL A 816 32.46 -36.45 -12.38
CA VAL A 816 32.35 -35.45 -13.45
C VAL A 816 33.20 -34.20 -13.19
N PHE A 817 33.57 -33.94 -11.93
CA PHE A 817 34.47 -32.83 -11.54
C PHE A 817 35.43 -33.26 -10.42
N SER A 818 36.63 -32.68 -10.38
CA SER A 818 37.61 -32.88 -9.31
C SER A 818 38.57 -31.70 -9.22
N VAL A 819 38.73 -31.12 -8.03
CA VAL A 819 39.68 -30.02 -7.75
C VAL A 819 40.43 -30.27 -6.44
N SER A 820 41.76 -30.13 -6.48
CA SER A 820 42.68 -30.37 -5.36
C SER A 820 43.76 -29.27 -5.27
N ALA A 821 43.37 -28.03 -5.56
CA ALA A 821 44.27 -26.88 -5.60
C ALA A 821 44.62 -26.37 -4.19
N GLN A 822 45.73 -25.65 -4.05
CA GLN A 822 45.95 -24.81 -2.87
C GLN A 822 44.84 -23.76 -2.80
N GLY A 823 44.33 -23.51 -1.59
CA GLY A 823 43.10 -22.73 -1.39
C GLY A 823 43.27 -21.23 -1.60
N GLY A 824 42.15 -20.53 -1.69
CA GLY A 824 42.09 -19.10 -1.97
C GLY A 824 41.30 -18.30 -0.93
N PHE A 825 41.13 -17.01 -1.22
CA PHE A 825 40.21 -16.10 -0.52
C PHE A 825 38.94 -15.83 -1.33
N THR A 826 38.79 -16.49 -2.48
CA THR A 826 37.77 -16.25 -3.51
C THR A 826 36.88 -17.48 -3.67
N TRP A 827 35.56 -17.24 -3.76
CA TRP A 827 34.62 -18.23 -4.27
C TRP A 827 34.88 -18.42 -5.77
N ARG A 828 34.74 -19.66 -6.26
CA ARG A 828 34.98 -20.02 -7.65
C ARG A 828 33.80 -20.80 -8.21
N LEU A 829 33.52 -20.62 -9.50
CA LEU A 829 32.50 -21.38 -10.20
C LEU A 829 33.07 -22.75 -10.62
N GLY A 830 32.34 -23.82 -10.28
CA GLY A 830 32.42 -25.11 -10.94
C GLY A 830 31.33 -25.17 -11.99
N SER A 831 31.66 -25.72 -13.17
CA SER A 831 30.77 -25.79 -14.34
C SER A 831 31.03 -27.12 -15.05
N VAL A 832 29.99 -27.92 -15.28
CA VAL A 832 30.12 -29.33 -15.68
C VAL A 832 28.96 -29.79 -16.55
N ASP A 833 29.24 -30.33 -17.74
CA ASP A 833 28.22 -30.94 -18.59
C ASP A 833 27.68 -32.25 -17.98
N VAL A 834 26.36 -32.39 -17.93
CA VAL A 834 25.65 -33.58 -17.44
C VAL A 834 24.57 -34.02 -18.43
N GLN A 835 24.59 -35.31 -18.77
CA GLN A 835 23.53 -35.96 -19.57
C GLN A 835 23.22 -37.33 -18.94
N PRO A 836 22.25 -37.39 -18.00
CA PRO A 836 21.70 -38.61 -17.45
C PRO A 836 20.40 -39.03 -18.17
N GLU A 837 20.31 -40.31 -18.51
CA GLU A 837 19.15 -40.91 -19.18
C GLU A 837 18.06 -41.34 -18.19
N LYS A 838 18.39 -41.40 -16.90
CA LYS A 838 17.51 -41.85 -15.81
C LYS A 838 17.33 -40.77 -14.73
N ALA A 839 16.47 -41.06 -13.74
CA ALA A 839 16.45 -40.31 -12.49
C ALA A 839 17.81 -40.45 -11.79
N TRP A 840 18.32 -39.36 -11.23
CA TRP A 840 19.73 -39.24 -10.86
C TRP A 840 19.98 -38.29 -9.68
N LYS A 841 21.16 -38.38 -9.07
CA LYS A 841 21.58 -37.55 -7.93
C LYS A 841 22.90 -36.83 -8.20
N VAL A 842 23.04 -35.63 -7.64
CA VAL A 842 24.31 -34.91 -7.49
C VAL A 842 24.94 -35.33 -6.17
N VAL A 843 26.18 -35.79 -6.20
CA VAL A 843 26.95 -36.17 -5.00
C VAL A 843 28.26 -35.39 -4.94
N PHE A 844 28.32 -34.41 -4.04
CA PHE A 844 29.57 -33.74 -3.68
C PHE A 844 30.34 -34.61 -2.69
N GLU A 845 31.63 -34.81 -2.95
CA GLU A 845 32.53 -35.65 -2.15
C GLU A 845 33.75 -34.81 -1.76
N ALA A 846 33.86 -34.47 -0.47
CA ALA A 846 35.01 -33.81 0.12
C ALA A 846 35.94 -34.85 0.74
N ILE A 847 37.23 -34.82 0.39
CA ILE A 847 38.26 -35.74 0.89
C ILE A 847 39.31 -34.94 1.64
N GLY A 848 39.50 -35.25 2.93
CA GLY A 848 40.38 -34.48 3.82
C GLY A 848 41.86 -34.71 3.54
N ALA A 849 42.64 -33.62 3.46
CA ALA A 849 44.09 -33.67 3.39
C ALA A 849 44.77 -34.05 4.72
N GLY A 850 44.06 -33.89 5.85
CA GLY A 850 44.64 -34.03 7.19
C GLY A 850 45.43 -32.78 7.63
N VAL A 851 44.92 -31.58 7.36
CA VAL A 851 45.50 -30.31 7.82
C VAL A 851 44.51 -29.56 8.70
N GLU A 852 44.94 -29.14 9.89
CA GLU A 852 44.09 -28.46 10.88
C GLU A 852 43.53 -27.11 10.39
N HIS A 853 42.33 -26.77 10.86
CA HIS A 853 41.58 -25.55 10.54
C HIS A 853 41.30 -25.37 9.04
N THR A 854 41.16 -26.47 8.30
CA THR A 854 40.78 -26.44 6.88
C THR A 854 39.31 -26.77 6.67
N TYR A 855 38.76 -26.32 5.55
CA TYR A 855 37.38 -26.60 5.15
C TYR A 855 37.20 -26.58 3.63
N ILE A 856 36.09 -27.18 3.21
CA ILE A 856 35.51 -27.05 1.86
C ILE A 856 34.08 -26.55 2.02
N ALA A 857 33.66 -25.59 1.20
CA ALA A 857 32.28 -25.11 1.13
C ALA A 857 31.75 -25.11 -0.31
N VAL A 858 30.44 -25.30 -0.46
CA VAL A 858 29.70 -25.20 -1.72
C VAL A 858 28.41 -24.39 -1.53
N ASP A 859 28.02 -23.66 -2.57
CA ASP A 859 26.92 -22.69 -2.56
C ASP A 859 26.32 -22.53 -3.97
N ASP A 860 25.17 -21.85 -4.08
CA ASP A 860 24.56 -21.38 -5.34
C ASP A 860 24.62 -22.40 -6.51
N LEU A 861 24.02 -23.57 -6.29
CA LEU A 861 23.84 -24.65 -7.26
C LEU A 861 22.76 -24.31 -8.29
N HIS A 862 23.05 -24.50 -9.57
CA HIS A 862 22.07 -24.38 -10.66
C HIS A 862 22.32 -25.44 -11.75
N LEU A 863 21.25 -26.17 -12.11
CA LEU A 863 21.19 -26.99 -13.32
C LEU A 863 20.46 -26.22 -14.43
N LYS A 864 21.17 -25.98 -15.53
CA LYS A 864 20.67 -25.34 -16.77
C LYS A 864 20.45 -26.40 -17.85
N ASP A 865 19.62 -26.10 -18.85
CA ASP A 865 19.57 -26.88 -20.10
C ASP A 865 20.63 -26.35 -21.09
N GLY A 866 21.18 -27.20 -21.94
CA GLY A 866 22.29 -26.88 -22.84
C GLY A 866 23.68 -27.16 -22.24
N PRO A 867 24.74 -27.17 -23.06
CA PRO A 867 26.12 -27.38 -22.61
C PRO A 867 26.65 -26.16 -21.84
N CYS A 868 27.72 -26.35 -21.08
CA CYS A 868 28.31 -25.28 -20.29
C CYS A 868 29.05 -24.23 -21.14
N PRO A 869 28.83 -22.92 -20.90
CA PRO A 869 29.57 -21.86 -21.58
C PRO A 869 31.05 -21.86 -21.15
N GLN A 870 31.91 -21.35 -22.03
CA GLN A 870 33.34 -21.22 -21.73
C GLN A 870 33.59 -20.13 -20.68
N PRO A 871 34.56 -20.30 -19.75
CA PRO A 871 34.79 -19.34 -18.67
C PRO A 871 35.00 -17.90 -19.18
N GLY A 872 34.30 -16.96 -18.56
CA GLY A 872 34.29 -15.55 -18.96
C GLY A 872 33.61 -15.24 -20.31
N SER A 873 32.87 -16.18 -20.90
CA SER A 873 32.10 -16.00 -22.14
C SER A 873 30.60 -16.14 -21.88
N CYS A 874 29.75 -15.46 -22.66
CA CYS A 874 28.30 -15.59 -22.61
C CYS A 874 27.63 -15.10 -23.90
N ASP A 875 26.72 -15.91 -24.43
CA ASP A 875 25.81 -15.66 -25.56
C ASP A 875 24.42 -15.18 -25.12
N PHE A 876 24.19 -15.09 -23.81
CA PHE A 876 22.96 -14.67 -23.11
C PHE A 876 21.65 -15.40 -23.44
N GLU A 877 21.56 -16.23 -24.48
CA GLU A 877 20.34 -16.92 -24.92
C GLU A 877 19.62 -17.76 -23.85
N SER A 878 20.35 -18.24 -22.84
CA SER A 878 19.79 -19.07 -21.76
C SER A 878 19.62 -18.33 -20.43
N ASP A 879 20.67 -17.67 -19.96
CA ASP A 879 20.70 -16.77 -18.81
C ASP A 879 22.00 -15.91 -18.82
N MET A 880 22.39 -15.31 -17.68
CA MET A 880 23.62 -14.52 -17.50
C MET A 880 24.94 -15.34 -17.49
N CYS A 881 24.92 -16.64 -17.82
CA CYS A 881 26.07 -17.54 -17.83
C CYS A 881 26.80 -17.62 -16.48
N SER A 882 28.02 -17.06 -16.40
CA SER A 882 28.83 -16.89 -15.19
C SER A 882 28.99 -15.41 -14.78
N TRP A 883 28.30 -14.49 -15.45
CA TRP A 883 28.32 -13.06 -15.15
C TRP A 883 27.33 -12.72 -14.03
N SER A 884 27.75 -11.78 -13.18
CA SER A 884 27.05 -11.35 -11.98
C SER A 884 26.71 -9.87 -12.05
N HIS A 885 25.43 -9.56 -11.92
CA HIS A 885 24.88 -8.21 -12.07
C HIS A 885 24.96 -7.35 -10.78
N THR A 886 25.85 -7.69 -9.84
CA THR A 886 25.75 -7.22 -8.44
C THR A 886 25.83 -5.70 -8.27
N PRO A 887 24.89 -5.10 -7.52
CA PRO A 887 24.98 -3.69 -7.13
C PRO A 887 26.24 -3.37 -6.31
N TRP A 888 26.92 -2.27 -6.68
CA TRP A 888 28.11 -1.82 -5.96
C TRP A 888 27.76 -1.24 -4.57
N PRO A 889 28.48 -1.60 -3.49
CA PRO A 889 28.25 -1.06 -2.15
C PRO A 889 28.34 0.47 -2.10
N GLY A 890 27.21 1.12 -1.78
CA GLY A 890 27.12 2.57 -1.58
C GLY A 890 26.57 3.39 -2.76
N LEU A 891 26.15 2.78 -3.87
CA LEU A 891 25.61 3.50 -5.05
C LEU A 891 24.10 3.31 -5.31
N GLY A 892 23.32 2.92 -4.30
CA GLY A 892 21.85 2.93 -4.38
C GLY A 892 21.17 1.64 -4.87
N GLY A 893 21.93 0.58 -5.17
CA GLY A 893 21.38 -0.78 -5.33
C GLY A 893 21.01 -1.20 -6.76
N TYR A 894 21.54 -0.55 -7.79
CA TYR A 894 21.21 -0.85 -9.19
C TYR A 894 21.94 -2.07 -9.75
N SER A 895 21.23 -2.83 -10.58
CA SER A 895 21.64 -4.10 -11.20
C SER A 895 21.58 -3.99 -12.72
N TRP A 896 22.36 -4.79 -13.44
CA TRP A 896 22.04 -5.14 -14.83
C TRP A 896 20.86 -6.12 -14.87
N ASP A 897 20.09 -6.10 -15.95
CA ASP A 897 18.93 -6.94 -16.21
C ASP A 897 19.15 -7.79 -17.48
N TRP A 898 18.28 -8.78 -17.70
CA TRP A 898 18.31 -9.73 -18.82
C TRP A 898 16.95 -9.73 -19.51
N SER A 899 16.90 -9.59 -20.84
CA SER A 899 15.65 -9.46 -21.61
C SER A 899 15.85 -9.81 -23.09
N SER A 900 14.75 -9.90 -23.83
CA SER A 900 14.69 -10.06 -25.29
C SER A 900 13.71 -9.04 -25.90
N GLY A 901 13.92 -8.67 -27.16
CA GLY A 901 13.14 -7.61 -27.83
C GLY A 901 11.65 -7.92 -27.98
N ALA A 902 11.30 -9.20 -28.18
CA ALA A 902 9.94 -9.73 -28.28
C ALA A 902 9.21 -9.76 -26.93
N THR A 903 9.94 -9.74 -25.82
CA THR A 903 9.33 -9.77 -24.49
C THR A 903 8.95 -8.35 -24.07
N PRO A 904 7.66 -8.08 -23.77
CA PRO A 904 7.23 -6.75 -23.35
C PRO A 904 8.02 -6.23 -22.14
N SER A 905 8.34 -4.94 -22.16
CA SER A 905 9.00 -4.27 -21.04
C SER A 905 8.52 -2.84 -20.87
N ARG A 906 8.52 -2.38 -19.61
CA ARG A 906 8.34 -0.96 -19.26
C ARG A 906 9.63 -0.15 -19.54
N TYR A 907 10.76 -0.83 -19.66
CA TYR A 907 12.08 -0.23 -19.84
C TYR A 907 12.45 -0.19 -21.33
N PRO A 908 13.01 0.91 -21.86
CA PRO A 908 13.60 0.93 -23.18
C PRO A 908 14.66 -0.16 -23.34
N GLN A 909 14.62 -0.92 -24.42
CA GLN A 909 15.54 -2.02 -24.73
C GLN A 909 15.80 -2.09 -26.26
N PRO A 910 16.91 -2.72 -26.72
CA PRO A 910 17.05 -3.12 -28.12
C PRO A 910 15.85 -3.94 -28.61
N SER A 911 15.43 -3.74 -29.87
CA SER A 911 14.34 -4.51 -30.48
C SER A 911 14.76 -5.89 -30.98
N VAL A 912 16.06 -6.09 -31.21
CA VAL A 912 16.67 -7.36 -31.60
C VAL A 912 17.98 -7.57 -30.87
N ASP A 913 18.35 -8.82 -30.64
CA ASP A 913 19.66 -9.25 -30.15
C ASP A 913 20.74 -9.19 -31.25
N HIS A 914 21.96 -9.60 -30.92
CA HIS A 914 23.04 -9.82 -31.89
C HIS A 914 23.19 -11.30 -32.27
N THR A 915 23.15 -12.20 -31.27
CA THR A 915 23.46 -13.64 -31.41
C THR A 915 22.63 -14.37 -32.49
N LEU A 916 21.32 -14.14 -32.51
CA LEU A 916 20.35 -14.64 -33.49
C LEU A 916 19.94 -13.55 -34.51
N GLY A 917 20.00 -12.28 -34.13
CA GLY A 917 19.56 -11.14 -34.95
C GLY A 917 18.03 -11.07 -35.07
N THR A 918 17.32 -11.42 -34.00
CA THR A 918 15.86 -11.58 -33.92
C THR A 918 15.26 -10.85 -32.73
N GLU A 919 13.95 -10.66 -32.71
CA GLU A 919 13.28 -10.16 -31.51
C GLU A 919 13.32 -11.20 -30.36
N THR A 920 13.45 -12.49 -30.69
CA THR A 920 13.40 -13.63 -29.75
C THR A 920 14.70 -13.94 -29.00
N GLY A 921 15.85 -13.44 -29.47
CA GLY A 921 17.12 -13.60 -28.78
C GLY A 921 17.31 -12.62 -27.62
N HIS A 922 18.26 -12.90 -26.75
CA HIS A 922 18.39 -12.30 -25.41
C HIS A 922 19.74 -11.62 -25.20
N PHE A 923 19.73 -10.55 -24.42
CA PHE A 923 20.93 -9.77 -24.11
C PHE A 923 20.92 -9.28 -22.66
N ALA A 924 22.10 -8.94 -22.14
CA ALA A 924 22.21 -8.19 -20.89
C ALA A 924 22.00 -6.70 -21.17
N PHE A 925 21.20 -6.01 -20.36
CA PHE A 925 21.00 -4.56 -20.52
C PHE A 925 20.87 -3.82 -19.19
N PHE A 926 21.00 -2.49 -19.29
CA PHE A 926 20.84 -1.54 -18.20
C PHE A 926 20.20 -0.26 -18.74
N ASP A 927 18.98 0.06 -18.28
CA ASP A 927 18.33 1.34 -18.56
C ASP A 927 18.85 2.42 -17.60
N THR A 928 19.43 3.50 -18.13
CA THR A 928 19.95 4.59 -17.28
C THR A 928 18.86 5.41 -16.59
N SER A 929 17.58 5.24 -16.95
CA SER A 929 16.47 5.94 -16.29
C SER A 929 16.36 5.64 -14.78
N VAL A 930 16.80 4.44 -14.37
CA VAL A 930 16.70 3.98 -12.98
C VAL A 930 17.69 4.70 -12.05
N LEU A 931 18.71 5.36 -12.62
CA LEU A 931 19.73 6.11 -11.86
C LEU A 931 19.16 7.42 -11.32
N GLY A 932 18.58 7.36 -10.12
CA GLY A 932 18.22 8.54 -9.34
C GLY A 932 19.45 9.40 -8.97
N PRO A 933 19.27 10.60 -8.39
CA PRO A 933 20.36 11.59 -8.19
C PRO A 933 21.58 11.15 -7.35
N SER A 934 21.50 10.00 -6.68
CA SER A 934 22.58 9.36 -5.92
C SER A 934 23.26 8.19 -6.65
N GLY A 935 22.64 7.63 -7.69
CA GLY A 935 23.19 6.59 -8.53
C GLY A 935 24.28 7.13 -9.47
N ARG A 936 25.34 6.35 -9.69
CA ARG A 936 26.46 6.74 -10.57
C ARG A 936 26.96 5.64 -11.51
N ALA A 937 26.82 4.38 -11.11
CA ALA A 937 27.30 3.23 -11.86
C ALA A 937 26.47 1.96 -11.58
N ALA A 938 26.40 1.06 -12.56
CA ALA A 938 25.93 -0.32 -12.43
C ALA A 938 26.95 -1.28 -13.06
N TRP A 939 27.23 -2.40 -12.39
CA TRP A 939 28.35 -3.30 -12.72
C TRP A 939 27.87 -4.71 -13.10
N LEU A 940 28.42 -5.27 -14.18
CA LEU A 940 28.28 -6.66 -14.60
C LEU A 940 29.67 -7.31 -14.57
N ARG A 941 29.87 -8.32 -13.72
CA ARG A 941 31.19 -8.87 -13.36
C ARG A 941 31.29 -10.36 -13.70
N SER A 942 32.38 -10.77 -14.36
CA SER A 942 32.68 -12.18 -14.63
C SER A 942 33.14 -12.94 -13.38
N GLU A 943 33.13 -14.26 -13.46
CA GLU A 943 33.82 -15.16 -12.52
C GLU A 943 35.33 -14.85 -12.38
N PRO A 944 36.01 -15.29 -11.30
CA PRO A 944 37.47 -15.14 -11.18
C PRO A 944 38.24 -15.94 -12.23
N LEU A 945 38.86 -15.25 -13.17
CA LEU A 945 39.66 -15.80 -14.27
C LEU A 945 41.13 -15.99 -13.85
N PRO A 946 41.81 -17.06 -14.33
CA PRO A 946 43.21 -17.33 -14.03
C PRO A 946 44.15 -16.32 -14.72
N PRO A 947 45.42 -16.18 -14.25
CA PRO A 947 46.43 -15.35 -14.89
C PRO A 947 46.56 -15.61 -16.40
N THR A 948 46.71 -14.55 -17.20
CA THR A 948 46.82 -14.68 -18.66
C THR A 948 48.17 -15.30 -19.07
N PRO A 949 48.23 -16.17 -20.09
CA PRO A 949 49.48 -16.63 -20.67
C PRO A 949 50.38 -15.49 -21.17
N MET A 950 51.65 -15.79 -21.51
CA MET A 950 52.63 -14.77 -21.94
C MET A 950 52.28 -14.01 -23.24
N GLY A 951 51.25 -14.44 -23.99
CA GLY A 951 50.67 -13.70 -25.12
C GLY A 951 49.49 -12.80 -24.76
N GLY A 952 49.10 -12.73 -23.49
CA GLY A 952 47.81 -12.19 -23.05
C GLY A 952 46.64 -13.13 -23.37
N SER A 953 45.44 -12.56 -23.42
CA SER A 953 44.20 -13.22 -23.82
C SER A 953 43.29 -12.19 -24.51
N CYS A 954 42.43 -12.62 -25.43
CA CYS A 954 41.53 -11.70 -26.12
C CYS A 954 40.13 -11.71 -25.52
N LEU A 955 39.56 -10.53 -25.26
CA LEU A 955 38.14 -10.34 -24.98
C LEU A 955 37.49 -9.66 -26.19
N ARG A 956 36.40 -10.23 -26.69
CA ARG A 956 35.47 -9.57 -27.63
C ARG A 956 34.04 -9.64 -27.10
N PHE A 957 33.23 -8.64 -27.43
CA PHE A 957 31.84 -8.51 -27.00
C PHE A 957 31.11 -7.56 -27.95
N TRP A 958 29.79 -7.69 -28.02
CA TRP A 958 28.94 -6.73 -28.72
C TRP A 958 28.26 -5.80 -27.72
N TYR A 959 28.02 -4.55 -28.10
CA TYR A 959 27.31 -3.58 -27.28
C TYR A 959 26.41 -2.67 -28.10
N HIS A 960 25.35 -2.16 -27.46
CA HIS A 960 24.36 -1.25 -28.03
C HIS A 960 24.10 -0.09 -27.07
N MET A 961 23.91 1.12 -27.60
CA MET A 961 23.50 2.30 -26.80
C MET A 961 22.37 3.08 -27.48
N GLY A 962 21.23 3.17 -26.81
CA GLY A 962 19.98 3.76 -27.33
C GLY A 962 19.68 5.16 -26.77
N PHE A 963 20.63 6.09 -26.82
CA PHE A 963 20.44 7.45 -26.30
C PHE A 963 19.83 8.42 -27.34
N PRO A 964 18.93 9.34 -26.93
CA PRO A 964 18.46 10.43 -27.80
C PRO A 964 19.58 11.39 -28.24
N GLU A 965 19.50 11.91 -29.47
CA GLU A 965 20.58 12.65 -30.15
C GLU A 965 21.14 13.87 -29.40
N HIS A 966 20.41 14.43 -28.44
CA HIS A 966 20.75 15.67 -27.75
C HIS A 966 21.07 15.48 -26.25
N PHE A 967 20.99 14.24 -25.75
CA PHE A 967 21.07 13.93 -24.31
C PHE A 967 22.04 12.78 -23.98
N TYR A 968 22.97 12.44 -24.88
CA TYR A 968 23.98 11.40 -24.67
C TYR A 968 24.90 11.74 -23.48
N LYS A 969 24.68 11.08 -22.33
CA LYS A 969 25.55 11.14 -21.14
C LYS A 969 25.85 9.78 -20.51
N GLY A 970 25.43 8.69 -21.14
CA GLY A 970 25.86 7.35 -20.78
C GLY A 970 27.28 7.06 -21.27
N GLU A 971 28.07 6.39 -20.44
CA GLU A 971 29.36 5.80 -20.79
C GLU A 971 29.40 4.33 -20.36
N LEU A 972 29.88 3.46 -21.25
CA LEU A 972 30.19 2.05 -20.97
C LEU A 972 31.70 1.88 -20.88
N LYS A 973 32.18 1.23 -19.81
CA LYS A 973 33.61 0.98 -19.55
C LYS A 973 33.86 -0.51 -19.32
N VAL A 974 35.04 -0.98 -19.69
CA VAL A 974 35.55 -2.30 -19.32
C VAL A 974 36.71 -2.12 -18.36
N LEU A 975 36.57 -2.72 -17.18
CA LEU A 975 37.51 -2.64 -16.07
C LEU A 975 38.04 -4.04 -15.75
N LEU A 976 39.29 -4.11 -15.29
CA LEU A 976 39.91 -5.30 -14.74
C LEU A 976 40.14 -5.10 -13.24
N ILE A 977 39.61 -6.03 -12.44
CA ILE A 977 39.81 -6.07 -10.98
C ILE A 977 40.76 -7.22 -10.66
N SER A 978 41.80 -6.96 -9.88
CA SER A 978 42.71 -7.97 -9.37
C SER A 978 43.25 -7.61 -7.99
N SER A 979 44.07 -8.48 -7.40
CA SER A 979 44.83 -8.15 -6.18
C SER A 979 45.85 -7.01 -6.37
N GLN A 980 46.12 -6.58 -7.61
CA GLN A 980 46.98 -5.43 -7.93
C GLN A 980 46.20 -4.11 -8.02
N GLY A 981 44.86 -4.15 -8.02
CA GLY A 981 43.99 -2.98 -8.06
C GLY A 981 42.90 -3.04 -9.13
N LEU A 982 42.34 -1.87 -9.44
CA LEU A 982 41.36 -1.63 -10.51
C LEU A 982 42.08 -0.95 -11.70
N LEU A 983 41.90 -1.48 -12.90
CA LEU A 983 42.47 -0.95 -14.14
C LEU A 983 41.37 -0.79 -15.21
N THR A 984 41.15 0.43 -15.72
CA THR A 984 40.30 0.63 -16.90
C THR A 984 41.05 0.14 -18.15
N LEU A 985 40.48 -0.83 -18.87
CA LEU A 985 41.02 -1.33 -20.13
C LEU A 985 40.45 -0.57 -21.34
N TRP A 986 39.18 -0.16 -21.26
CA TRP A 986 38.44 0.46 -22.36
C TRP A 986 37.28 1.32 -21.84
N GLY A 987 36.82 2.27 -22.65
CA GLY A 987 35.58 2.98 -22.39
C GLY A 987 35.10 3.77 -23.60
N THR A 988 33.79 3.91 -23.74
CA THR A 988 33.13 4.68 -24.81
C THR A 988 31.91 5.45 -24.27
N GLY A 989 31.51 6.50 -24.98
CA GLY A 989 30.30 7.29 -24.68
C GLY A 989 29.24 7.17 -25.77
N GLY A 990 28.01 7.58 -25.48
CA GLY A 990 26.83 7.43 -26.36
C GLY A 990 26.82 8.22 -27.69
N TYR A 991 27.91 8.27 -28.46
CA TYR A 991 27.99 8.96 -29.76
C TYR A 991 27.63 8.08 -30.98
N LEU A 992 27.32 6.80 -30.77
CA LEU A 992 26.92 5.84 -31.80
C LEU A 992 25.48 5.35 -31.55
N ARG A 993 24.74 5.05 -32.64
CA ARG A 993 23.27 5.04 -32.66
C ARG A 993 22.70 3.64 -32.86
N HIS A 994 21.83 3.18 -31.95
CA HIS A 994 20.76 2.19 -32.21
C HIS A 994 21.18 0.95 -33.04
N GLN A 995 22.40 0.46 -32.85
CA GLN A 995 23.03 -0.63 -33.59
C GLN A 995 23.97 -1.38 -32.64
N TRP A 996 24.11 -2.68 -32.87
CA TRP A 996 25.12 -3.50 -32.20
C TRP A 996 26.51 -3.20 -32.78
N LEU A 997 27.50 -3.10 -31.91
CA LEU A 997 28.90 -2.77 -32.24
C LEU A 997 29.86 -3.71 -31.52
N GLU A 998 30.88 -4.21 -32.21
CA GLU A 998 31.91 -5.05 -31.61
C GLU A 998 32.96 -4.20 -30.86
N GLY A 999 33.32 -4.64 -29.65
CA GLY A 999 34.48 -4.17 -28.90
C GLY A 999 35.50 -5.30 -28.73
N TYR A 1000 36.78 -5.03 -29.02
CA TYR A 1000 37.89 -5.97 -28.87
C TYR A 1000 38.98 -5.40 -27.95
N ILE A 1001 39.40 -6.18 -26.96
CA ILE A 1001 40.29 -5.74 -25.86
C ILE A 1001 41.33 -6.80 -25.55
N GLN A 1002 42.62 -6.46 -25.68
CA GLN A 1002 43.71 -7.33 -25.24
C GLN A 1002 43.81 -7.30 -23.71
N VAL A 1003 43.49 -8.42 -23.08
CA VAL A 1003 43.55 -8.60 -21.63
C VAL A 1003 44.91 -9.15 -21.24
N THR A 1004 45.52 -8.57 -20.21
CA THR A 1004 46.75 -9.08 -19.58
C THR A 1004 46.67 -8.97 -18.07
N SER A 1005 47.01 -10.05 -17.36
CA SER A 1005 47.12 -10.08 -15.90
C SER A 1005 48.11 -11.15 -15.46
N THR A 1006 48.96 -10.81 -14.49
CA THR A 1006 49.92 -11.73 -13.85
C THR A 1006 49.33 -12.46 -12.63
N VAL A 1007 48.07 -12.17 -12.28
CA VAL A 1007 47.35 -12.70 -11.12
C VAL A 1007 45.90 -13.06 -11.49
N GLU A 1008 45.18 -13.76 -10.60
CA GLU A 1008 43.73 -13.97 -10.71
C GLU A 1008 43.00 -12.61 -10.80
N PHE A 1009 42.02 -12.51 -11.70
CA PHE A 1009 41.33 -11.25 -12.01
C PHE A 1009 39.86 -11.47 -12.39
N GLN A 1010 39.05 -10.40 -12.35
CA GLN A 1010 37.69 -10.35 -12.91
C GLN A 1010 37.60 -9.23 -13.94
N ILE A 1011 36.91 -9.49 -15.05
CA ILE A 1011 36.48 -8.49 -16.04
C ILE A 1011 35.14 -7.91 -15.57
N VAL A 1012 34.98 -6.59 -15.65
CA VAL A 1012 33.77 -5.87 -15.24
C VAL A 1012 33.34 -4.89 -16.33
N PHE A 1013 32.09 -4.98 -16.75
CA PHE A 1013 31.43 -3.93 -17.52
C PHE A 1013 30.76 -2.95 -16.55
N GLU A 1014 31.13 -1.67 -16.66
CA GLU A 1014 30.57 -0.58 -15.87
C GLU A 1014 29.76 0.36 -16.79
N ALA A 1015 28.45 0.42 -16.57
CA ALA A 1015 27.59 1.47 -17.12
C ALA A 1015 27.56 2.66 -16.15
N THR A 1016 27.81 3.88 -16.64
CA THR A 1016 27.79 5.12 -15.84
C THR A 1016 27.00 6.24 -16.52
N LEU A 1017 26.53 7.23 -15.75
CA LEU A 1017 25.84 8.42 -16.26
C LEU A 1017 26.57 9.70 -15.82
N ALA A 1018 26.99 10.51 -16.79
CA ALA A 1018 27.78 11.74 -16.60
C ALA A 1018 26.92 13.02 -16.45
N GLY A 1019 25.68 12.91 -15.97
CA GLY A 1019 24.79 14.07 -15.82
C GLY A 1019 23.42 13.74 -15.22
N GLN A 1020 22.43 14.60 -15.52
CA GLN A 1020 21.03 14.36 -15.14
C GLN A 1020 20.45 13.10 -15.80
N PRO A 1021 19.45 12.44 -15.18
CA PRO A 1021 18.81 11.24 -15.71
C PRO A 1021 18.24 11.46 -17.11
N VAL A 1022 18.53 10.50 -17.99
CA VAL A 1022 18.08 10.45 -19.38
C VAL A 1022 17.64 9.01 -19.67
N LEU A 1023 16.56 8.85 -20.43
CA LEU A 1023 16.07 7.57 -20.92
C LEU A 1023 17.07 7.01 -21.97
N GLY A 1024 17.54 5.77 -21.78
CA GLY A 1024 18.42 5.13 -22.75
C GLY A 1024 19.03 3.82 -22.24
N PRO A 1025 18.90 2.70 -22.99
CA PRO A 1025 19.54 1.45 -22.63
C PRO A 1025 20.99 1.41 -23.08
N ILE A 1026 21.85 0.87 -22.22
CA ILE A 1026 23.12 0.27 -22.59
C ILE A 1026 22.92 -1.24 -22.56
N ALA A 1027 23.20 -1.94 -23.64
CA ALA A 1027 23.12 -3.41 -23.71
C ALA A 1027 24.44 -4.03 -24.17
N ILE A 1028 24.65 -5.29 -23.79
CA ILE A 1028 25.83 -6.11 -24.08
C ILE A 1028 25.36 -7.50 -24.50
N ASP A 1029 26.02 -8.05 -25.51
CA ASP A 1029 25.74 -9.37 -26.09
C ASP A 1029 27.04 -10.07 -26.54
N ASP A 1030 26.97 -11.35 -26.88
CA ASP A 1030 28.02 -12.14 -27.55
C ASP A 1030 29.45 -11.97 -26.95
N ILE A 1031 29.58 -12.11 -25.63
CA ILE A 1031 30.87 -11.99 -24.94
C ILE A 1031 31.69 -13.27 -25.15
N VAL A 1032 32.88 -13.17 -25.76
CA VAL A 1032 33.80 -14.29 -25.94
C VAL A 1032 35.18 -13.95 -25.38
N TYR A 1033 35.66 -14.76 -24.44
CA TYR A 1033 36.99 -14.66 -23.85
C TYR A 1033 37.88 -15.82 -24.30
N GLN A 1034 39.01 -15.50 -24.93
CA GLN A 1034 39.92 -16.47 -25.57
C GLN A 1034 41.31 -16.43 -24.94
N THR A 1035 41.61 -17.44 -24.12
CA THR A 1035 42.88 -17.56 -23.39
C THR A 1035 44.07 -17.74 -24.33
N GLY A 1036 45.13 -16.95 -24.15
CA GLY A 1036 46.40 -17.15 -24.85
C GLY A 1036 46.45 -16.66 -26.30
N GLN A 1037 45.41 -15.97 -26.79
CA GLN A 1037 45.35 -15.38 -28.13
C GLN A 1037 45.50 -13.85 -28.08
N SER A 1038 45.94 -13.27 -29.21
CA SER A 1038 46.05 -11.81 -29.40
C SER A 1038 44.84 -11.29 -30.18
N CYS A 1039 44.28 -10.14 -29.78
CA CYS A 1039 43.18 -9.46 -30.48
C CYS A 1039 43.58 -8.73 -31.77
N GLU A 1040 44.67 -9.12 -32.46
CA GLU A 1040 44.97 -8.53 -33.77
C GLU A 1040 44.00 -9.07 -34.83
N PRO A 1041 43.22 -8.22 -35.53
CA PRO A 1041 42.40 -8.67 -36.66
C PRO A 1041 43.33 -9.12 -37.78
N SER A 1042 43.29 -10.40 -38.12
CA SER A 1042 44.16 -10.98 -39.14
C SER A 1042 43.82 -10.40 -40.52
N MET A 1043 44.60 -9.43 -40.99
CA MET A 1043 44.49 -8.93 -42.36
C MET A 1043 44.67 -10.10 -43.36
N PRO A 1044 43.73 -10.30 -44.30
CA PRO A 1044 43.91 -11.27 -45.38
C PRO A 1044 45.18 -10.93 -46.19
N ALA A 1045 46.04 -11.92 -46.40
CA ALA A 1045 47.25 -11.73 -47.19
C ALA A 1045 46.88 -11.43 -48.67
N PRO A 1046 47.59 -10.50 -49.35
CA PRO A 1046 47.25 -10.11 -50.71
C PRO A 1046 47.69 -11.14 -51.76
N GLY A 1047 46.80 -12.07 -52.10
CA GLY A 1047 46.93 -13.03 -53.21
C GLY A 1047 45.87 -14.14 -53.10
N GLU A 1048 45.28 -14.67 -54.17
CA GLU A 1048 45.48 -14.42 -55.61
C GLU A 1048 44.12 -14.27 -56.33
N ILE A 1049 44.10 -13.63 -57.51
CA ILE A 1049 42.89 -13.56 -58.34
C ILE A 1049 42.76 -14.85 -59.16
N SER A 1050 41.80 -15.71 -58.80
CA SER A 1050 41.33 -16.82 -59.64
C SER A 1050 39.83 -16.73 -59.88
N ALA A 1051 39.40 -16.79 -61.14
CA ALA A 1051 38.00 -16.64 -61.52
C ALA A 1051 37.15 -17.90 -61.23
N PRO A 1052 35.86 -17.77 -60.90
CA PRO A 1052 35.00 -18.91 -60.59
C PRO A 1052 34.66 -19.71 -61.86
N GLY A 1053 35.24 -20.91 -61.97
CA GLY A 1053 34.84 -21.89 -62.98
C GLY A 1053 33.56 -22.61 -62.58
N LEU A 1054 32.51 -22.58 -63.44
CA LEU A 1054 31.33 -23.40 -63.26
C LEU A 1054 31.67 -24.88 -63.50
N GLN A 1055 31.27 -25.76 -62.58
CA GLN A 1055 30.60 -27.03 -62.93
C GLN A 1055 29.43 -27.30 -61.96
N PRO A 1056 28.38 -28.03 -62.41
CA PRO A 1056 27.06 -27.96 -61.77
C PRO A 1056 26.75 -29.16 -60.87
N LEU A 1057 25.88 -28.95 -59.87
CA LEU A 1057 25.09 -30.04 -59.29
C LEU A 1057 23.85 -30.28 -60.17
N MET A 1058 23.61 -31.51 -60.62
CA MET A 1058 22.38 -31.83 -61.34
C MET A 1058 21.19 -31.91 -60.39
N ILE A 1059 20.14 -31.14 -60.68
CA ILE A 1059 18.79 -31.43 -60.21
C ILE A 1059 18.18 -32.46 -61.17
N MET A 1060 17.83 -33.64 -60.66
CA MET A 1060 16.90 -34.52 -61.36
C MET A 1060 15.49 -33.93 -61.24
N GLY A 1061 14.88 -33.58 -62.37
CA GLY A 1061 13.53 -32.99 -62.43
C GLY A 1061 12.44 -33.93 -61.89
N ALA A 1062 11.33 -33.40 -61.34
CA ALA A 1062 10.24 -32.68 -62.04
C ALA A 1062 9.30 -33.67 -62.80
N PRO A 1063 8.17 -33.26 -63.43
CA PRO A 1063 7.53 -31.94 -63.59
C PRO A 1063 6.04 -31.99 -63.13
N PHE A 1064 5.06 -31.11 -63.45
CA PHE A 1064 4.83 -29.99 -64.40
C PHE A 1064 3.90 -28.93 -63.69
N ILE A 1065 3.90 -27.59 -63.89
CA ILE A 1065 4.44 -26.65 -64.91
C ILE A 1065 3.59 -26.62 -66.21
N LEU A 1066 3.34 -25.53 -66.97
CA LEU A 1066 3.65 -24.09 -66.88
C LEU A 1066 2.35 -23.32 -66.48
N LEU A 1067 1.81 -22.19 -66.99
CA LEU A 1067 2.03 -21.16 -68.05
C LEU A 1067 1.77 -19.76 -67.41
N PHE A 1068 2.47 -18.63 -67.68
CA PHE A 1068 2.75 -17.84 -68.91
C PHE A 1068 1.62 -16.87 -69.32
N LEU A 1069 1.83 -15.56 -69.62
CA LEU A 1069 2.98 -14.61 -69.60
C LEU A 1069 2.45 -13.20 -69.13
N THR A 1070 3.07 -11.99 -69.10
CA THR A 1070 4.37 -11.30 -69.43
C THR A 1070 4.23 -9.85 -68.83
N HIS A 1071 5.20 -8.92 -68.73
CA HIS A 1071 6.66 -8.86 -68.51
C HIS A 1071 7.14 -7.38 -68.67
N ARG A 1072 7.95 -6.83 -67.74
CA ARG A 1072 8.51 -5.43 -67.67
C ARG A 1072 7.53 -4.34 -67.19
N GLY A 1073 7.95 -3.27 -66.49
CA GLY A 1073 9.24 -3.06 -65.78
C GLY A 1073 9.68 -1.59 -65.58
N ILE A 1074 10.60 -1.38 -64.64
CA ILE A 1074 11.49 -0.19 -64.40
C ILE A 1074 10.91 0.99 -63.57
N LEU A 1075 11.80 1.56 -62.74
CA LEU A 1075 11.62 2.65 -61.77
C LEU A 1075 11.43 4.03 -62.43
N LYS A 1076 10.75 4.97 -61.73
CA LYS A 1076 11.42 6.17 -61.17
C LYS A 1076 10.60 6.95 -60.12
N ILE A 1077 11.34 7.77 -59.36
CA ILE A 1077 10.89 8.67 -58.29
C ILE A 1077 10.27 9.95 -58.89
N CYS A 1078 9.22 10.49 -58.24
CA CYS A 1078 8.93 11.94 -58.18
C CYS A 1078 7.98 12.24 -57.00
N ASP A 1079 7.63 13.51 -56.80
CA ASP A 1079 7.25 14.11 -55.52
C ASP A 1079 6.02 15.06 -55.61
N ASN A 1080 5.33 15.25 -54.48
CA ASN A 1080 4.39 16.35 -54.10
C ASN A 1080 2.97 16.59 -54.75
N THR A 1081 2.03 17.00 -53.87
CA THR A 1081 0.84 17.92 -54.01
C THR A 1081 -0.52 17.57 -54.69
N CYS A 1082 -1.58 17.51 -53.85
CA CYS A 1082 -2.91 18.22 -53.82
C CYS A 1082 -4.12 18.06 -54.83
N ASP A 1083 -5.33 18.06 -54.21
CA ASP A 1083 -6.65 18.67 -54.54
C ASP A 1083 -7.76 18.08 -55.51
N ASP A 1084 -8.83 17.54 -54.90
CA ASP A 1084 -10.28 17.94 -54.91
C ASP A 1084 -11.41 17.51 -55.95
N ASN A 1085 -12.61 17.22 -55.39
CA ASN A 1085 -14.03 17.23 -55.91
C ASN A 1085 -14.73 16.16 -56.85
N GLN A 1086 -15.53 15.24 -56.23
CA GLN A 1086 -17.00 14.88 -56.42
C GLN A 1086 -17.68 14.55 -57.82
N PRO A 1087 -18.90 13.89 -57.93
CA PRO A 1087 -19.32 12.53 -57.45
C PRO A 1087 -20.38 11.74 -58.33
N LEU A 1088 -20.87 10.57 -57.84
CA LEU A 1088 -22.17 9.84 -58.08
C LEU A 1088 -22.43 8.88 -59.29
N GLY A 1089 -22.96 7.66 -58.99
CA GLY A 1089 -23.72 6.75 -59.89
C GLY A 1089 -23.59 5.22 -59.59
N CYS A 1090 -24.68 4.44 -59.47
CA CYS A 1090 -24.66 3.04 -58.95
C CYS A 1090 -25.49 1.99 -59.74
N SER A 1091 -25.06 0.70 -59.75
CA SER A 1091 -25.92 -0.52 -59.73
C SER A 1091 -25.12 -1.84 -59.57
N ASP A 1092 -25.75 -2.87 -58.98
CA ASP A 1092 -25.21 -4.17 -58.46
C ASP A 1092 -25.31 -5.35 -59.47
N PRO A 1093 -24.85 -6.61 -59.16
CA PRO A 1093 -23.94 -7.08 -58.11
C PRO A 1093 -22.86 -8.13 -58.52
N GLY A 1094 -21.84 -8.33 -57.68
CA GLY A 1094 -21.20 -9.65 -57.47
C GLY A 1094 -19.71 -9.86 -57.83
N VAL A 1095 -18.85 -9.89 -56.80
CA VAL A 1095 -17.57 -10.65 -56.62
C VAL A 1095 -16.54 -10.68 -57.79
N ALA A 1096 -15.29 -10.21 -57.67
CA ALA A 1096 -14.59 -9.39 -56.68
C ALA A 1096 -13.23 -8.92 -57.26
N CYS A 1097 -12.69 -7.74 -56.89
CA CYS A 1097 -11.29 -7.36 -57.22
C CYS A 1097 -10.77 -6.09 -56.48
N PHE A 1098 -9.53 -6.17 -55.95
CA PHE A 1098 -8.50 -5.13 -55.71
C PHE A 1098 -8.79 -3.77 -54.99
N TRP A 1099 -7.69 -3.11 -54.57
CA TRP A 1099 -7.62 -1.88 -53.76
C TRP A 1099 -8.16 -0.59 -54.43
N CYS A 1100 -8.90 0.24 -53.67
CA CYS A 1100 -8.49 1.63 -53.29
C CYS A 1100 -9.55 2.37 -52.44
N MET A 1101 -9.07 3.19 -51.49
CA MET A 1101 -9.69 4.38 -50.84
C MET A 1101 -11.14 4.39 -50.27
N ALA A 1102 -11.30 5.15 -49.18
CA ALA A 1102 -12.57 5.70 -48.64
C ALA A 1102 -12.79 7.16 -49.19
N PRO A 1103 -13.81 7.98 -48.81
CA PRO A 1103 -14.80 7.84 -47.72
C PRO A 1103 -16.24 8.41 -47.95
N ALA A 1104 -17.07 8.33 -46.89
CA ALA A 1104 -18.08 9.30 -46.39
C ALA A 1104 -19.40 9.66 -47.16
N GLU A 1105 -20.52 9.49 -46.44
CA GLU A 1105 -21.73 10.37 -46.36
C GLU A 1105 -22.30 10.12 -44.93
N GLU A 1106 -22.61 11.03 -44.00
CA GLU A 1106 -22.89 12.48 -43.88
C GLU A 1106 -24.38 12.92 -43.92
N ARG A 1107 -24.90 13.36 -42.76
CA ARG A 1107 -25.84 14.49 -42.56
C ARG A 1107 -25.84 14.87 -41.06
N ARG A 1108 -25.37 16.06 -40.63
CA ARG A 1108 -25.91 17.44 -40.76
C ARG A 1108 -27.10 17.70 -39.81
N LEU A 1109 -27.25 18.82 -39.08
CA LEU A 1109 -26.59 20.15 -38.91
C LEU A 1109 -27.15 20.79 -37.59
N PRO A 1110 -26.88 22.06 -37.16
CA PRO A 1110 -25.76 23.01 -37.33
C PRO A 1110 -25.03 23.29 -35.97
N ILE A 1111 -23.92 24.02 -35.76
CA ILE A 1111 -23.22 25.20 -36.34
C ILE A 1111 -23.73 26.59 -35.91
N GLN A 1112 -22.93 27.30 -35.07
CA GLN A 1112 -22.35 28.66 -35.24
C GLN A 1112 -21.17 28.78 -34.24
N GLU A 1113 -19.94 29.20 -34.61
CA GLU A 1113 -19.45 30.55 -34.99
C GLU A 1113 -19.52 31.58 -33.82
N ALA A 1114 -18.50 32.38 -33.48
CA ALA A 1114 -17.06 32.47 -33.85
C ALA A 1114 -16.34 33.38 -32.78
N GLU A 1115 -15.05 33.77 -32.77
CA GLU A 1115 -13.88 33.63 -33.65
C GLU A 1115 -12.57 34.00 -32.85
N ARG A 1116 -11.38 33.94 -33.49
CA ARG A 1116 -10.11 34.68 -33.21
C ARG A 1116 -9.56 34.83 -31.76
N GLY A 1117 -8.32 34.36 -31.55
CA GLY A 1117 -7.47 34.80 -30.42
C GLY A 1117 -6.06 34.18 -30.44
N GLU A 1118 -5.03 34.95 -30.79
CA GLU A 1118 -3.66 34.44 -30.99
C GLU A 1118 -2.80 34.32 -29.72
N GLN A 1119 -1.94 33.29 -29.74
CA GLN A 1119 -0.53 33.27 -29.30
C GLN A 1119 -0.09 33.04 -27.82
N ARG A 1120 0.70 31.94 -27.70
CA ARG A 1120 1.94 31.71 -26.92
C ARG A 1120 1.88 31.05 -25.52
N PHE A 1121 2.45 29.83 -25.52
CA PHE A 1121 3.40 29.25 -24.55
C PHE A 1121 3.30 29.64 -23.06
N ILE A 1122 3.11 28.61 -22.22
CA ILE A 1122 4.21 27.92 -21.54
C ILE A 1122 3.79 26.44 -21.33
N TRP A 1123 4.77 25.53 -21.23
CA TRP A 1123 4.55 24.09 -20.98
C TRP A 1123 4.56 23.77 -19.48
N LEU A 1124 3.88 22.68 -19.12
CA LEU A 1124 4.22 21.79 -18.01
C LEU A 1124 4.96 20.58 -18.58
#